data_AF-A0A078K4L5-F1
#
_entry.id   AF-A0A078K4L5-F1
#
_cell.length_a   1.000
_cell.length_b   1.000
_cell.length_c   1.000
_cell.angle_alpha   90.00
_cell.angle_beta   90.00
_cell.angle_gamma   90.00
#
_symmetry.space_group_name_H-M   'P 1'
#
loop_
_entity.id
_entity.type
_entity.pdbx_description
1 polymer ?
#
loop_
_entity_poly.entity_id
_entity_poly.type
_entity_poly.pdbx_seq_one_letter_code
_entity_poly.pdbx_strand_id
1 'polypeptide(L)'
;MKIIIMPICIWISNIFFYNLNNLMFVRSVKKNKNIFSNNLRRKHINFYLPQNIHSYSYIGKTNFPILYKNKKIFSKRYHNCLSLKLERTENQQNQQNKQNRQNQQSQQSRQNQQSRQNQQSQQNQQSQQSQQSQQSQQSQQSQQKRNIFSVENKKMSTLNFDNNNLEIQKKNFVIQEDPDFIQYRLNKYNELKEKKKKILEKVIENDPNYYKEINIELLDGSIKTGQKNITTPYQIASQISKKLSENSIVAEIIYLDNVNLNLCDIEDDENDETNVDQSQEGILWDMNVPLIGNCKIKFLGIETPQGKKIFWHSSAHILGSSLEKLYGGYLTIGPALNEGFYYDIYLGNNSIISENYNKIENEYNKLVKENVEFEKMICTKEEVLELFKYNPFKIELIKSKIKNDNEKTSVYKCGNFIDLCLGPHIKNTGKVKAFKVLKNSSAYWLGNKNNDSLQRVYGISFQKKTELTDYIKFIEEAKKRDHRNVGKNLNLFFFEKETSPGSGFWFSHGAKIYNKLIEFMRKEYRIRKYDEVITPNIFSCDLWKTSGHYQNYKNCMFIFNIENKEWGMKPMNCPGHCLIFKQLNASYKSLPIRLADFGVLHRNEITGSLSGLTRVRRFQQDDAHIFCSLDHIKTEVVNVLQFIFFVYNLFGFKYDLYLSTRPPKYIGDIETWDFAEKSLKEALELANVKWKLNEGDGAFYGPKIDIVLRDSLNRSHQCGTVQLDFQLPIRFNLQYKNKEYGVGQETDSNLVNNSNTDVIEKKEDSTLENIDNNQDPINNQPGGVLKKGFDRPIIIHRAILGSVERFVAILVEHTSGKFPFWLSPRQAIVLPISDKFNEYAKYIHTVLTNNLFDVDVDISVNTLNKKIREAQLKQYNFILVVGEKEISTNTVTVRDRDNPNDQKVYTVQELVNTFKKMLDINSVKLNEITPFIQK
;
A
#
# COMPACT_ATOMS: atom_id res chain seq x y z
N MET A 1 -42.65 -28.22 -41.99
CA MET A 1 -41.21 -28.46 -41.70
C MET A 1 -40.61 -27.13 -41.27
N LYS A 2 -40.03 -26.87 -40.09
CA LYS A 2 -39.48 -27.68 -38.98
C LYS A 2 -39.64 -26.88 -37.66
N ILE A 3 -40.18 -27.56 -36.64
CA ILE A 3 -39.76 -27.63 -35.22
C ILE A 3 -39.40 -26.32 -34.48
N ILE A 4 -40.33 -25.92 -33.59
CA ILE A 4 -40.11 -25.09 -32.39
C ILE A 4 -40.37 -25.98 -31.18
N ILE A 5 -39.35 -26.35 -30.38
CA ILE A 5 -39.50 -27.01 -29.06
C ILE A 5 -38.38 -26.58 -28.07
N MET A 6 -38.85 -25.92 -26.99
CA MET A 6 -38.34 -25.79 -25.59
C MET A 6 -37.15 -24.85 -25.21
N PRO A 7 -37.13 -24.30 -23.94
CA PRO A 7 -38.10 -24.46 -22.84
C PRO A 7 -38.59 -23.15 -22.15
N ILE A 8 -39.91 -23.08 -21.98
CA ILE A 8 -40.60 -22.33 -20.92
C ILE A 8 -40.57 -23.22 -19.66
N CYS A 9 -39.59 -23.01 -18.77
CA CYS A 9 -39.50 -23.71 -17.48
C CYS A 9 -38.97 -22.81 -16.33
N ILE A 10 -39.05 -21.48 -16.46
CA ILE A 10 -38.58 -20.54 -15.40
C ILE A 10 -39.74 -19.71 -14.79
N TRP A 11 -40.98 -19.89 -15.24
CA TRP A 11 -42.10 -19.02 -14.82
C TRP A 11 -43.11 -19.62 -13.82
N ILE A 12 -42.86 -20.82 -13.27
CA ILE A 12 -43.75 -21.45 -12.24
C ILE A 12 -42.98 -21.83 -10.95
N SER A 13 -41.87 -21.16 -10.66
CA SER A 13 -41.15 -21.31 -9.38
C SER A 13 -41.20 -20.09 -8.46
N ASN A 14 -41.75 -18.95 -8.91
CA ASN A 14 -41.80 -17.71 -8.12
C ASN A 14 -43.14 -17.36 -7.46
N ILE A 15 -44.20 -18.16 -7.66
CA ILE A 15 -45.53 -17.89 -7.05
C ILE A 15 -45.74 -18.60 -5.71
N PHE A 16 -44.83 -19.49 -5.28
CA PHE A 16 -44.96 -20.22 -4.01
C PHE A 16 -44.09 -19.72 -2.85
N PHE A 17 -43.29 -18.66 -3.04
CA PHE A 17 -42.44 -18.11 -1.98
C PHE A 17 -42.96 -16.82 -1.31
N TYR A 18 -44.14 -16.32 -1.71
CA TYR A 18 -44.66 -15.01 -1.27
C TYR A 18 -45.68 -15.04 -0.12
N ASN A 19 -45.82 -16.14 0.63
CA ASN A 19 -46.85 -16.24 1.67
C ASN A 19 -46.36 -16.89 2.98
N LEU A 20 -45.25 -16.41 3.53
CA LEU A 20 -44.74 -16.85 4.84
C LEU A 20 -44.15 -15.69 5.67
N ASN A 21 -44.85 -14.56 5.69
CA ASN A 21 -44.47 -13.39 6.50
C ASN A 21 -45.67 -12.71 7.18
N ASN A 22 -46.54 -13.48 7.84
CA ASN A 22 -47.50 -12.91 8.78
C ASN A 22 -47.81 -13.90 9.91
N LEU A 23 -46.98 -13.88 10.96
CA LEU A 23 -47.38 -14.25 12.32
C LEU A 23 -46.27 -13.82 13.31
N MET A 24 -46.30 -12.54 13.68
CA MET A 24 -45.80 -12.10 14.99
C MET A 24 -46.98 -12.16 15.96
N PHE A 25 -46.88 -12.89 17.07
CA PHE A 25 -47.27 -12.41 18.40
C PHE A 25 -46.82 -13.37 19.52
N VAL A 26 -46.47 -12.76 20.66
CA VAL A 26 -46.10 -13.31 21.98
C VAL A 26 -44.61 -13.56 22.24
N ARG A 27 -43.92 -12.47 22.60
CA ARG A 27 -42.81 -12.45 23.56
C ARG A 27 -43.35 -12.75 24.96
N SER A 28 -42.69 -13.63 25.72
CA SER A 28 -42.56 -13.44 27.18
C SER A 28 -41.36 -14.19 27.77
N VAL A 29 -40.39 -13.39 28.23
CA VAL A 29 -39.59 -13.53 29.45
C VAL A 29 -39.05 -14.94 29.83
N LYS A 30 -37.76 -15.16 29.54
CA LYS A 30 -36.89 -15.99 30.38
C LYS A 30 -36.62 -15.25 31.70
N LYS A 31 -37.14 -15.75 32.82
CA LYS A 31 -36.58 -15.54 34.15
C LYS A 31 -36.54 -16.87 34.91
N ASN A 32 -35.35 -17.15 35.43
CA ASN A 32 -35.01 -18.08 36.50
C ASN A 32 -35.20 -19.59 36.30
N LYS A 33 -34.05 -20.23 36.03
CA LYS A 33 -33.72 -21.56 36.55
C LYS A 33 -33.75 -21.51 38.07
N ASN A 34 -34.56 -22.37 38.70
CA ASN A 34 -34.13 -23.29 39.75
C ASN A 34 -35.37 -24.06 40.24
N ILE A 35 -35.16 -25.36 40.47
CA ILE A 35 -35.74 -26.23 41.50
C ILE A 35 -36.04 -27.63 40.89
N PHE A 36 -35.14 -28.55 41.24
CA PHE A 36 -35.37 -29.94 41.64
C PHE A 36 -36.21 -30.90 40.78
N SER A 37 -35.47 -31.88 40.24
CA SER A 37 -35.55 -33.32 40.54
C SER A 37 -36.83 -34.13 40.30
N ASN A 38 -36.54 -35.37 39.87
CA ASN A 38 -37.28 -36.63 40.09
C ASN A 38 -38.25 -37.10 39.00
N ASN A 39 -37.75 -38.10 38.26
CA ASN A 39 -38.36 -39.41 38.01
C ASN A 39 -39.86 -39.56 38.36
N LEU A 40 -40.68 -39.94 37.36
CA LEU A 40 -41.73 -40.98 37.40
C LEU A 40 -42.37 -41.08 36.00
N ARG A 41 -42.03 -42.13 35.23
CA ARG A 41 -42.88 -43.31 34.89
C ARG A 41 -44.29 -43.03 34.34
N ARG A 42 -44.52 -43.57 33.13
CA ARG A 42 -45.74 -44.20 32.57
C ARG A 42 -47.11 -43.57 32.89
N LYS A 43 -47.83 -43.11 31.86
CA LYS A 43 -49.06 -43.74 31.31
C LYS A 43 -49.73 -42.84 30.25
N HIS A 44 -50.41 -43.51 29.31
CA HIS A 44 -51.35 -43.00 28.30
C HIS A 44 -52.30 -41.91 28.81
N ILE A 45 -52.70 -40.98 27.93
CA ILE A 45 -54.04 -40.36 27.87
C ILE A 45 -54.29 -39.84 26.44
N ASN A 46 -55.40 -40.31 25.84
CA ASN A 46 -56.06 -39.78 24.64
C ASN A 46 -56.64 -38.39 24.92
N PHE A 47 -56.72 -37.47 23.94
CA PHE A 47 -57.83 -36.50 23.95
C PHE A 47 -58.28 -36.03 22.54
N TYR A 48 -59.60 -36.09 22.43
CA TYR A 48 -60.60 -35.65 21.45
C TYR A 48 -60.39 -34.30 20.74
N LEU A 49 -60.87 -34.28 19.48
CA LEU A 49 -61.30 -33.12 18.70
C LEU A 49 -62.64 -32.55 19.20
N PRO A 50 -62.87 -31.23 19.06
CA PRO A 50 -64.22 -30.68 18.94
C PRO A 50 -64.53 -30.22 17.51
N GLN A 51 -65.76 -30.53 17.10
CA GLN A 51 -66.46 -30.07 15.91
C GLN A 51 -67.01 -28.65 16.10
N ASN A 52 -67.06 -27.86 15.02
CA ASN A 52 -68.26 -27.22 14.46
C ASN A 52 -67.89 -25.93 13.71
N ILE A 53 -68.35 -25.84 12.46
CA ILE A 53 -69.16 -24.74 11.90
C ILE A 53 -69.64 -25.19 10.49
N HIS A 54 -70.96 -25.31 10.35
CA HIS A 54 -71.75 -25.37 9.10
C HIS A 54 -71.65 -24.02 8.34
N SER A 55 -71.84 -23.87 7.02
CA SER A 55 -73.05 -24.17 6.24
C SER A 55 -72.83 -23.89 4.72
N TYR A 56 -73.43 -24.74 3.85
CA TYR A 56 -74.14 -24.53 2.56
C TYR A 56 -73.57 -23.55 1.49
N SER A 57 -73.58 -23.79 0.15
CA SER A 57 -74.18 -24.82 -0.72
C SER A 57 -73.90 -24.55 -2.23
N TYR A 58 -73.74 -25.64 -3.00
CA TYR A 58 -74.30 -25.96 -4.33
C TYR A 58 -73.80 -25.34 -5.68
N ILE A 59 -73.27 -26.27 -6.50
CA ILE A 59 -73.40 -26.54 -7.96
C ILE A 59 -72.67 -25.68 -9.01
N GLY A 60 -71.81 -26.38 -9.77
CA GLY A 60 -71.48 -26.13 -11.18
C GLY A 60 -70.59 -27.25 -11.77
N LYS A 61 -71.20 -28.20 -12.49
CA LYS A 61 -70.58 -29.37 -13.18
C LYS A 61 -69.48 -28.93 -14.15
N THR A 62 -68.37 -29.67 -14.34
CA THR A 62 -68.25 -30.73 -15.37
C THR A 62 -66.90 -31.48 -15.28
N ASN A 63 -66.95 -32.75 -15.71
CA ASN A 63 -65.94 -33.82 -15.64
C ASN A 63 -64.62 -33.57 -16.40
N PHE A 64 -63.50 -34.12 -15.90
CA PHE A 64 -62.62 -35.04 -16.65
C PHE A 64 -61.75 -35.88 -15.68
N PRO A 65 -61.48 -37.17 -15.95
CA PRO A 65 -60.95 -38.14 -14.98
C PRO A 65 -59.43 -38.37 -15.11
N ILE A 66 -58.90 -39.23 -14.23
CA ILE A 66 -57.57 -39.88 -14.20
C ILE A 66 -56.64 -39.31 -13.11
N LEU A 67 -56.59 -39.99 -11.96
CA LEU A 67 -55.35 -40.26 -11.20
C LEU A 67 -55.60 -41.27 -10.05
N TYR A 68 -56.10 -42.46 -10.40
CA TYR A 68 -55.97 -43.65 -9.55
C TYR A 68 -54.72 -44.42 -9.96
N LYS A 69 -53.56 -43.96 -9.48
CA LYS A 69 -52.30 -44.73 -9.36
C LYS A 69 -51.26 -43.77 -8.78
N ASN A 70 -51.10 -43.75 -7.45
CA ASN A 70 -49.83 -43.39 -6.76
C ASN A 70 -49.91 -43.37 -5.22
N LYS A 71 -50.68 -44.27 -4.59
CA LYS A 71 -50.63 -44.44 -3.12
C LYS A 71 -49.31 -45.03 -2.60
N LYS A 72 -48.48 -45.68 -3.45
CA LYS A 72 -47.17 -46.25 -3.06
C LYS A 72 -45.99 -45.27 -3.10
N ILE A 73 -46.11 -44.13 -3.79
CA ILE A 73 -44.99 -43.17 -3.94
C ILE A 73 -44.97 -42.15 -2.79
N PHE A 74 -46.13 -41.79 -2.24
CA PHE A 74 -46.23 -40.79 -1.18
C PHE A 74 -45.76 -41.29 0.20
N SER A 75 -46.02 -42.55 0.57
CA SER A 75 -45.53 -43.08 1.86
C SER A 75 -44.02 -43.32 1.87
N LYS A 76 -43.44 -43.69 0.71
CA LYS A 76 -41.99 -43.92 0.56
C LYS A 76 -41.19 -42.61 0.63
N ARG A 77 -41.73 -41.50 0.10
CA ARG A 77 -41.11 -40.17 0.23
C ARG A 77 -41.20 -39.59 1.64
N TYR A 78 -42.30 -39.83 2.36
CA TYR A 78 -42.45 -39.34 3.73
C TYR A 78 -41.53 -40.09 4.71
N HIS A 79 -41.38 -41.40 4.56
CA HIS A 79 -40.42 -42.18 5.36
C HIS A 79 -38.96 -41.83 5.06
N ASN A 80 -38.57 -41.62 3.80
CA ASN A 80 -37.22 -41.19 3.46
C ASN A 80 -36.88 -39.78 4.00
N CYS A 81 -37.86 -38.86 4.07
CA CYS A 81 -37.62 -37.54 4.66
C CYS A 81 -37.46 -37.60 6.18
N LEU A 82 -38.15 -38.51 6.86
CA LEU A 82 -38.01 -38.74 8.30
C LEU A 82 -36.69 -39.45 8.64
N SER A 83 -36.26 -40.43 7.84
CA SER A 83 -34.96 -41.09 8.03
C SER A 83 -33.80 -40.13 7.80
N LEU A 84 -33.87 -39.28 6.77
CA LEU A 84 -32.84 -38.26 6.49
C LEU A 84 -32.77 -37.17 7.56
N LYS A 85 -33.88 -36.84 8.22
CA LYS A 85 -33.87 -35.93 9.37
C LYS A 85 -33.25 -36.59 10.60
N LEU A 86 -33.56 -37.86 10.88
CA LEU A 86 -32.97 -38.62 11.99
C LEU A 86 -31.46 -38.79 11.79
N GLU A 87 -31.01 -39.20 10.60
CA GLU A 87 -29.58 -39.30 10.25
C GLU A 87 -28.85 -37.96 10.38
N ARG A 88 -29.47 -36.83 9.98
CA ARG A 88 -28.85 -35.51 10.15
C ARG A 88 -28.71 -35.12 11.61
N THR A 89 -29.67 -35.52 12.46
CA THR A 89 -29.64 -35.19 13.88
C THR A 89 -28.60 -36.04 14.62
N GLU A 90 -28.49 -37.33 14.28
CA GLU A 90 -27.45 -38.22 14.80
C GLU A 90 -26.05 -37.82 14.31
N ASN A 91 -25.90 -37.43 13.04
CA ASN A 91 -24.61 -36.94 12.53
C ASN A 91 -24.18 -35.63 13.19
N GLN A 92 -25.11 -34.72 13.51
CA GLN A 92 -24.80 -33.51 14.27
C GLN A 92 -24.38 -33.83 15.71
N GLN A 93 -25.08 -34.74 16.40
CA GLN A 93 -24.66 -35.18 17.74
C GLN A 93 -23.31 -35.89 17.73
N ASN A 94 -23.04 -36.72 16.73
CA ASN A 94 -21.75 -37.40 16.58
C ASN A 94 -20.61 -36.41 16.27
N GLN A 95 -20.83 -35.40 15.43
CA GLN A 95 -19.85 -34.33 15.20
C GLN A 95 -19.57 -33.55 16.48
N GLN A 96 -20.60 -33.18 17.24
CA GLN A 96 -20.45 -32.44 18.48
C GLN A 96 -19.69 -33.24 19.56
N ASN A 97 -19.96 -34.54 19.65
CA ASN A 97 -19.23 -35.46 20.52
C ASN A 97 -17.77 -35.65 20.08
N LYS A 98 -17.49 -35.69 18.77
CA LYS A 98 -16.13 -35.78 18.22
C LYS A 98 -15.32 -34.51 18.53
N GLN A 99 -15.95 -33.35 18.41
CA GLN A 99 -15.35 -32.05 18.72
C GLN A 99 -15.06 -31.89 20.22
N ASN A 100 -15.96 -32.38 21.08
CA ASN A 100 -15.74 -32.41 22.53
C ASN A 100 -14.58 -33.34 22.93
N ARG A 101 -14.44 -34.51 22.30
CA ARG A 101 -13.30 -35.42 22.54
C ARG A 101 -11.97 -34.82 22.08
N GLN A 102 -11.94 -34.14 20.92
CA GLN A 102 -10.75 -33.44 20.44
C GLN A 102 -10.35 -32.27 21.37
N ASN A 103 -11.34 -31.53 21.88
CA ASN A 103 -11.08 -30.47 22.86
C ASN A 103 -10.52 -31.03 24.17
N GLN A 104 -11.05 -32.14 24.69
CA GLN A 104 -10.51 -32.80 25.89
C GLN A 104 -9.09 -33.34 25.66
N GLN A 105 -8.81 -33.97 24.52
CA GLN A 105 -7.45 -34.44 24.19
C GLN A 105 -6.46 -33.28 24.04
N SER A 106 -6.89 -32.15 23.48
CA SER A 106 -6.04 -30.95 23.37
C SER A 106 -5.77 -30.26 24.71
N GLN A 107 -6.71 -30.33 25.65
CA GLN A 107 -6.50 -29.83 27.01
C GLN A 107 -5.54 -30.74 27.79
N GLN A 108 -5.67 -32.05 27.65
CA GLN A 108 -4.76 -33.02 28.27
C GLN A 108 -3.33 -32.93 27.70
N SER A 109 -3.19 -32.71 26.39
CA SER A 109 -1.87 -32.53 25.77
C SER A 109 -1.20 -31.21 26.18
N ARG A 110 -1.97 -30.13 26.37
CA ARG A 110 -1.46 -28.85 26.91
C ARG A 110 -1.00 -28.99 28.36
N GLN A 111 -1.76 -29.70 29.22
CA GLN A 111 -1.34 -29.96 30.60
C GLN A 111 -0.10 -30.86 30.69
N ASN A 112 0.03 -31.85 29.79
CA ASN A 112 1.22 -32.68 29.69
C ASN A 112 2.44 -31.94 29.13
N GLN A 113 2.25 -30.97 28.23
CA GLN A 113 3.33 -30.09 27.76
C GLN A 113 3.80 -29.13 28.86
N GLN A 114 2.87 -28.54 29.62
CA GLN A 114 3.22 -27.64 30.73
C GLN A 114 3.97 -28.36 31.86
N SER A 115 3.57 -29.59 32.19
CA SER A 115 4.28 -30.41 33.18
C SER A 115 5.67 -30.84 32.70
N ARG A 116 5.83 -31.19 31.41
CA ARG A 116 7.14 -31.48 30.82
C ARG A 116 8.05 -30.26 30.77
N GLN A 117 7.54 -29.08 30.44
CA GLN A 117 8.30 -27.83 30.46
C GLN A 117 8.74 -27.46 31.88
N ASN A 118 7.91 -27.69 32.89
CA ASN A 118 8.27 -27.46 34.29
C ASN A 118 9.30 -28.48 34.83
N GLN A 119 9.26 -29.73 34.37
CA GLN A 119 10.30 -30.71 34.69
C GLN A 119 11.64 -30.40 33.99
N GLN A 120 11.60 -29.94 32.73
CA GLN A 120 12.80 -29.51 32.01
C GLN A 120 13.42 -28.24 32.61
N SER A 121 12.63 -27.29 33.08
CA SER A 121 13.16 -26.09 33.75
C SER A 121 13.77 -26.40 35.11
N GLN A 122 13.21 -27.36 35.87
CA GLN A 122 13.82 -27.84 37.12
C GLN A 122 15.12 -28.64 36.90
N GLN A 123 15.18 -29.50 35.88
CA GLN A 123 16.41 -30.21 35.52
C GLN A 123 17.50 -29.26 35.00
N ASN A 124 17.13 -28.23 34.23
CA ASN A 124 18.09 -27.23 33.76
C ASN A 124 18.63 -26.36 34.90
N GLN A 125 17.81 -26.01 35.90
CA GLN A 125 18.27 -25.30 37.10
C GLN A 125 19.22 -26.13 37.96
N GLN A 126 18.98 -27.44 38.11
CA GLN A 126 19.90 -28.33 38.83
C GLN A 126 21.22 -28.52 38.07
N SER A 127 21.18 -28.61 36.74
CA SER A 127 22.39 -28.72 35.90
C SER A 127 23.26 -27.46 35.90
N GLN A 128 22.65 -26.27 35.97
CA GLN A 128 23.36 -24.99 36.07
C GLN A 128 24.02 -24.78 37.44
N GLN A 129 23.39 -25.23 38.54
CA GLN A 129 24.01 -25.19 39.88
C GLN A 129 25.18 -26.17 40.02
N SER A 130 25.16 -27.33 39.32
CA SER A 130 26.30 -28.25 39.27
C SER A 130 27.46 -27.75 38.38
N GLN A 131 27.20 -26.90 37.38
CA GLN A 131 28.26 -26.31 36.54
C GLN A 131 28.93 -25.08 37.17
N GLN A 132 28.19 -24.27 37.94
CA GLN A 132 28.78 -23.14 38.70
C GLN A 132 29.66 -23.57 39.88
N SER A 133 29.42 -24.76 40.45
CA SER A 133 30.25 -25.34 41.51
C SER A 133 31.54 -26.00 41.00
N GLN A 134 31.61 -26.36 39.71
CA GLN A 134 32.83 -26.91 39.10
C GLN A 134 33.76 -25.83 38.51
N GLN A 135 33.23 -24.70 38.03
CA GLN A 135 34.05 -23.58 37.50
C GLN A 135 34.69 -22.72 38.61
N SER A 136 34.20 -22.80 39.84
CA SER A 136 34.75 -22.08 41.00
C SER A 136 35.94 -22.80 41.67
N GLN A 137 36.24 -24.04 41.28
CA GLN A 137 37.40 -24.81 41.80
C GLN A 137 38.62 -24.82 40.84
N GLN A 138 38.46 -24.46 39.56
CA GLN A 138 39.57 -24.42 38.59
C GLN A 138 40.25 -23.04 38.47
N SER A 139 39.72 -21.99 39.11
CA SER A 139 40.27 -20.63 39.07
C SER A 139 41.10 -20.23 40.30
N GLN A 140 41.33 -21.17 41.24
CA GLN A 140 42.13 -20.92 42.46
C GLN A 140 43.58 -21.45 42.41
N GLN A 141 44.06 -22.03 41.29
CA GLN A 141 45.41 -22.61 41.21
C GLN A 141 46.41 -21.88 40.28
N SER A 142 46.04 -20.77 39.65
CA SER A 142 46.95 -20.01 38.76
C SER A 142 47.26 -18.58 39.24
N GLN A 143 46.86 -18.23 40.47
CA GLN A 143 47.12 -16.92 41.12
C GLN A 143 48.28 -16.90 42.13
N GLN A 144 49.23 -17.84 42.04
CA GLN A 144 50.47 -17.77 42.83
C GLN A 144 51.68 -18.07 41.95
N LYS A 145 52.07 -17.11 41.12
CA LYS A 145 53.47 -16.77 40.83
C LYS A 145 53.52 -15.67 39.77
N ARG A 146 54.38 -14.69 40.03
CA ARG A 146 54.75 -13.54 39.18
C ARG A 146 53.91 -12.27 39.40
N ASN A 147 53.75 -11.91 40.68
CA ASN A 147 54.20 -10.58 41.06
C ASN A 147 55.74 -10.58 41.00
N ILE A 148 56.33 -9.62 40.30
CA ILE A 148 57.60 -8.91 40.55
C ILE A 148 57.92 -8.12 39.26
N PHE A 149 58.18 -6.81 39.42
CA PHE A 149 58.36 -5.72 38.43
C PHE A 149 57.07 -4.92 38.13
N SER A 150 56.75 -3.97 39.02
CA SER A 150 57.10 -2.53 38.93
C SER A 150 56.17 -1.80 37.95
N VAL A 151 55.07 -1.22 38.44
CA VAL A 151 54.98 0.19 38.88
C VAL A 151 55.25 1.14 37.70
N GLU A 152 54.27 2.01 37.42
CA GLU A 152 54.17 2.98 36.31
C GLU A 152 53.50 2.49 35.01
N ASN A 153 52.16 2.37 35.06
CA ASN A 153 51.25 2.91 34.04
C ASN A 153 49.79 2.68 34.47
N LYS A 154 49.35 3.44 35.48
CA LYS A 154 47.94 3.61 35.83
C LYS A 154 47.43 4.89 35.15
N LYS A 155 46.81 4.75 33.98
CA LYS A 155 45.67 5.56 33.51
C LYS A 155 45.25 5.10 32.10
N MET A 156 43.94 5.00 31.90
CA MET A 156 43.21 4.63 30.69
C MET A 156 43.11 3.13 30.37
N SER A 157 42.10 2.48 30.96
CA SER A 157 41.48 1.26 30.42
C SER A 157 40.00 1.54 30.12
N THR A 158 39.69 1.61 28.83
CA THR A 158 38.45 1.18 28.14
C THR A 158 37.13 1.13 28.94
N LEU A 159 36.19 2.03 28.58
CA LEU A 159 34.78 2.01 29.01
C LEU A 159 34.01 0.88 28.30
N ASN A 160 33.91 -0.30 28.91
CA ASN A 160 32.99 -1.35 28.46
C ASN A 160 31.57 -1.06 28.99
N PHE A 161 30.68 -0.56 28.13
CA PHE A 161 29.24 -0.47 28.42
C PHE A 161 28.58 -1.82 28.11
N ASP A 162 28.37 -2.64 29.15
CA ASP A 162 27.69 -3.95 29.06
C ASP A 162 26.21 -3.82 28.66
N ASN A 163 25.73 -4.65 27.73
CA ASN A 163 24.35 -4.66 27.24
C ASN A 163 23.30 -4.87 28.36
N ASN A 164 23.67 -5.55 29.45
CA ASN A 164 22.80 -5.70 30.63
C ASN A 164 22.48 -4.35 31.31
N ASN A 165 23.41 -3.39 31.30
CA ASN A 165 23.19 -2.07 31.89
C ASN A 165 22.21 -1.23 31.04
N LEU A 166 22.22 -1.39 29.72
CA LEU A 166 21.31 -0.68 28.82
C LEU A 166 19.85 -1.11 29.01
N GLU A 167 19.61 -2.41 29.18
CA GLU A 167 18.28 -2.95 29.49
C GLU A 167 17.79 -2.54 30.89
N ILE A 168 18.69 -2.44 31.86
CA ILE A 168 18.37 -1.90 33.19
C ILE A 168 17.97 -0.42 33.10
N GLN A 169 18.68 0.39 32.30
CA GLN A 169 18.31 1.80 32.07
C GLN A 169 16.90 1.92 31.46
N LYS A 170 16.56 1.09 30.46
CA LYS A 170 15.21 1.07 29.87
C LYS A 170 14.12 0.68 30.88
N LYS A 171 14.40 -0.31 31.74
CA LYS A 171 13.46 -0.78 32.78
C LYS A 171 13.22 0.24 33.89
N ASN A 172 14.24 1.03 34.21
CA ASN A 172 14.17 2.06 35.24
C ASN A 172 13.68 3.42 34.70
N PHE A 173 13.26 3.47 33.42
CA PHE A 173 12.77 4.70 32.81
C PHE A 173 11.52 5.24 33.51
N VAL A 174 11.54 6.52 33.86
CA VAL A 174 10.40 7.25 34.40
C VAL A 174 10.30 8.59 33.67
N ILE A 175 9.07 9.00 33.35
CA ILE A 175 8.83 10.33 32.78
C ILE A 175 9.20 11.37 33.82
N GLN A 176 10.08 12.29 33.43
CA GLN A 176 10.50 13.42 34.25
C GLN A 176 10.66 14.66 33.38
N GLU A 177 10.17 15.78 33.88
CA GLU A 177 10.40 17.09 33.25
C GLU A 177 11.79 17.59 33.63
N ASP A 178 12.52 18.12 32.65
CA ASP A 178 13.89 18.63 32.79
C ASP A 178 14.88 17.65 33.46
N PRO A 179 15.12 16.48 32.86
CA PRO A 179 15.98 15.45 33.43
C PRO A 179 17.45 15.89 33.64
N ASP A 180 18.08 15.41 34.72
CA ASP A 180 19.47 15.70 35.09
C ASP A 180 20.50 15.45 33.96
N PHE A 181 20.21 14.48 33.07
CA PHE A 181 21.12 14.14 31.98
C PHE A 181 21.29 15.30 30.97
N ILE A 182 20.31 16.21 30.85
CA ILE A 182 20.41 17.37 29.95
C ILE A 182 21.56 18.26 30.39
N GLN A 183 21.61 18.59 31.69
CA GLN A 183 22.65 19.44 32.24
C GLN A 183 24.01 18.72 32.22
N TYR A 184 24.04 17.42 32.52
CA TYR A 184 25.27 16.62 32.40
C TYR A 184 25.84 16.66 30.98
N ARG A 185 25.01 16.37 29.98
CA ARG A 185 25.39 16.36 28.56
C ARG A 185 25.86 17.73 28.10
N LEU A 186 25.19 18.81 28.52
CA LEU A 186 25.57 20.18 28.20
C LEU A 186 26.94 20.55 28.81
N ASN A 187 27.17 20.19 30.08
CA ASN A 187 28.45 20.41 30.74
C ASN A 187 29.59 19.66 30.02
N LYS A 188 29.35 18.39 29.65
CA LYS A 188 30.31 17.57 28.90
C LYS A 188 30.59 18.13 27.51
N TYR A 189 29.57 18.61 26.81
CA TYR A 189 29.74 19.27 25.51
C TYR A 189 30.62 20.51 25.63
N ASN A 190 30.39 21.36 26.63
CA ASN A 190 31.20 22.56 26.86
C ASN A 190 32.65 22.21 27.21
N GLU A 191 32.88 21.17 28.02
CA GLU A 191 34.23 20.64 28.32
C GLU A 191 34.95 20.18 27.04
N LEU A 192 34.27 19.42 26.18
CA LEU A 192 34.82 18.96 24.91
C LEU A 192 35.10 20.11 23.95
N LYS A 193 34.21 21.11 23.90
CA LYS A 193 34.37 22.31 23.08
C LYS A 193 35.62 23.10 23.47
N GLU A 194 35.84 23.32 24.76
CA GLU A 194 37.05 23.97 25.27
C GLU A 194 38.32 23.15 25.01
N LYS A 195 38.27 21.83 25.19
CA LYS A 195 39.38 20.94 24.86
C LYS A 195 39.75 21.03 23.37
N LYS A 196 38.76 21.05 22.49
CA LYS A 196 38.96 21.18 21.04
C LYS A 196 39.48 22.54 20.63
N LYS A 197 39.01 23.62 21.28
CA LYS A 197 39.55 24.97 21.07
C LYS A 197 41.05 25.03 21.35
N LYS A 198 41.52 24.45 22.46
CA LYS A 198 42.96 24.39 22.80
C LYS A 198 43.78 23.54 21.81
N ILE A 199 43.21 22.45 21.30
CA ILE A 199 43.85 21.64 20.26
C ILE A 199 43.95 22.45 18.96
N LEU A 200 42.88 23.17 18.62
CA LEU A 200 42.81 23.98 17.42
C LEU A 200 43.82 25.13 17.43
N GLU A 201 44.00 25.81 18.56
CA GLU A 201 45.02 26.84 18.75
C GLU A 201 46.42 26.31 18.39
N LYS A 202 46.76 25.09 18.82
CA LYS A 202 48.04 24.44 18.45
C LYS A 202 48.12 24.06 16.98
N VAL A 203 47.00 23.66 16.35
CA VAL A 203 46.98 23.33 14.91
C VAL A 203 47.21 24.60 14.10
N ILE A 204 46.58 25.71 14.48
CA ILE A 204 46.76 27.02 13.83
C ILE A 204 48.21 27.48 13.89
N GLU A 205 48.90 27.28 15.02
CA GLU A 205 50.33 27.60 15.16
C GLU A 205 51.23 26.79 14.22
N ASN A 206 50.84 25.54 13.92
CA ASN A 206 51.66 24.60 13.14
C ASN A 206 51.28 24.51 11.64
N ASP A 207 50.12 25.03 11.24
CA ASP A 207 49.66 25.04 9.84
C ASP A 207 49.54 26.48 9.32
N PRO A 208 50.56 27.01 8.61
CA PRO A 208 50.52 28.36 8.04
C PRO A 208 49.44 28.51 6.94
N ASN A 209 48.90 27.41 6.41
CA ASN A 209 47.82 27.44 5.41
C ASN A 209 46.42 27.35 6.05
N TYR A 210 46.30 27.33 7.38
CA TYR A 210 45.03 27.16 8.06
C TYR A 210 44.01 28.27 7.74
N TYR A 211 44.49 29.51 7.55
CA TYR A 211 43.71 30.69 7.16
C TYR A 211 44.03 31.21 5.75
N LYS A 212 44.50 30.31 4.87
CA LYS A 212 44.84 30.67 3.49
C LYS A 212 43.64 31.33 2.79
N GLU A 213 43.93 32.28 1.91
CA GLU A 213 42.93 32.90 1.05
C GLU A 213 42.31 31.86 0.11
N ILE A 214 40.99 31.91 -0.03
CA ILE A 214 40.19 31.02 -0.87
C ILE A 214 39.34 31.84 -1.84
N ASN A 215 39.19 31.30 -3.05
CA ASN A 215 38.33 31.85 -4.10
C ASN A 215 36.96 31.16 -4.07
N ILE A 216 35.92 31.98 -4.06
CA ILE A 216 34.53 31.55 -3.96
C ILE A 216 33.80 32.03 -5.21
N GLU A 217 33.51 31.12 -6.12
CA GLU A 217 32.82 31.40 -7.38
C GLU A 217 31.29 31.36 -7.17
N LEU A 218 30.61 32.43 -7.60
CA LEU A 218 29.15 32.55 -7.60
C LEU A 218 28.56 32.03 -8.92
N LEU A 219 27.25 31.78 -8.94
CA LEU A 219 26.54 31.27 -10.13
C LEU A 219 26.60 32.19 -11.36
N ASP A 220 26.82 33.48 -11.16
CA ASP A 220 26.99 34.46 -12.23
C ASP A 220 28.42 34.52 -12.78
N GLY A 221 29.31 33.63 -12.30
CA GLY A 221 30.73 33.58 -12.65
C GLY A 221 31.59 34.61 -11.91
N SER A 222 31.02 35.44 -11.04
CA SER A 222 31.80 36.38 -10.24
C SER A 222 32.52 35.66 -9.10
N ILE A 223 33.75 36.11 -8.80
CA ILE A 223 34.60 35.52 -7.76
C ILE A 223 34.66 36.47 -6.56
N LYS A 224 34.43 35.93 -5.37
CA LYS A 224 34.64 36.60 -4.08
C LYS A 224 35.81 35.94 -3.37
N THR A 225 36.65 36.74 -2.73
CA THR A 225 37.74 36.23 -1.89
C THR A 225 37.27 36.05 -0.46
N GLY A 226 37.78 35.02 0.20
CA GLY A 226 37.52 34.70 1.60
C GLY A 226 38.74 34.07 2.26
N GLN A 227 38.64 33.76 3.55
CA GLN A 227 39.67 33.04 4.31
C GLN A 227 39.16 31.65 4.68
N LYS A 228 39.98 30.64 4.41
CA LYS A 228 39.74 29.25 4.84
C LYS A 228 39.50 29.20 6.35
N ASN A 229 38.57 28.36 6.80
CA ASN A 229 38.18 28.16 8.20
C ASN A 229 37.62 29.40 8.93
N ILE A 230 37.43 30.53 8.23
CA ILE A 230 36.85 31.76 8.80
C ILE A 230 35.61 32.18 8.02
N THR A 231 35.72 32.28 6.70
CA THR A 231 34.63 32.79 5.86
C THR A 231 33.50 31.78 5.77
N THR A 232 32.29 32.23 6.08
CA THR A 232 31.07 31.40 6.04
C THR A 232 30.21 31.74 4.82
N PRO A 233 29.37 30.80 4.33
CA PRO A 233 28.36 31.11 3.32
C PRO A 233 27.47 32.31 3.69
N TYR A 234 27.12 32.47 4.97
CA TYR A 234 26.31 33.59 5.44
C TYR A 234 26.99 34.93 5.24
N GLN A 235 28.29 35.03 5.50
CA GLN A 235 29.06 36.26 5.28
C GLN A 235 29.09 36.61 3.79
N ILE A 236 29.33 35.64 2.89
CA ILE A 236 29.29 35.85 1.45
C ILE A 236 27.90 36.29 0.98
N ALA A 237 26.84 35.60 1.43
CA ALA A 237 25.47 36.00 1.10
C ALA A 237 25.15 37.43 1.58
N SER A 238 25.65 37.81 2.77
CA SER A 238 25.42 39.13 3.35
C SER A 238 26.16 40.24 2.60
N GLN A 239 27.35 39.95 2.05
CA GLN A 239 28.09 40.86 1.18
C GLN A 239 27.36 41.11 -0.15
N ILE A 240 26.61 40.12 -0.66
CA ILE A 240 25.79 40.28 -1.86
C ILE A 240 24.53 41.09 -1.54
N SER A 241 23.73 40.63 -0.57
CA SER A 241 22.61 41.40 -0.03
C SER A 241 22.09 40.82 1.29
N LYS A 242 21.62 41.70 2.18
CA LYS A 242 20.95 41.29 3.43
C LYS A 242 19.74 40.38 3.17
N LYS A 243 18.99 40.63 2.10
CA LYS A 243 17.82 39.81 1.73
C LYS A 243 18.22 38.39 1.34
N LEU A 244 19.34 38.21 0.62
CA LEU A 244 19.84 36.89 0.24
C LEU A 244 20.26 36.09 1.47
N SER A 245 21.03 36.69 2.38
CA SER A 245 21.49 35.98 3.58
C SER A 245 20.36 35.61 4.55
N GLU A 246 19.33 36.44 4.66
CA GLU A 246 18.13 36.13 5.46
C GLU A 246 17.29 35.01 4.84
N ASN A 247 17.09 35.03 3.52
CA ASN A 247 16.26 34.04 2.81
C ASN A 247 16.96 32.68 2.59
N SER A 248 18.30 32.66 2.58
CA SER A 248 19.06 31.43 2.39
C SER A 248 18.92 30.51 3.59
N ILE A 249 18.56 29.26 3.34
CA ILE A 249 18.46 28.20 4.35
C ILE A 249 19.79 27.46 4.47
N VAL A 250 20.38 27.13 3.34
CA VAL A 250 21.60 26.32 3.20
C VAL A 250 22.38 26.77 1.97
N ALA A 251 23.67 26.46 1.92
CA ALA A 251 24.48 26.59 0.72
C ALA A 251 24.75 25.22 0.08
N GLU A 252 24.74 25.14 -1.24
CA GLU A 252 25.25 24.02 -2.02
C GLU A 252 26.64 24.40 -2.51
N ILE A 253 27.63 23.56 -2.22
CA ILE A 253 29.05 23.85 -2.39
C ILE A 253 29.71 22.76 -3.24
N ILE A 254 30.44 23.16 -4.27
CA ILE A 254 31.32 22.29 -5.03
C ILE A 254 32.75 22.74 -4.73
N TYR A 255 33.50 21.95 -3.96
CA TYR A 255 34.91 22.25 -3.69
C TYR A 255 35.76 21.97 -4.93
N LEU A 256 36.65 22.91 -5.25
CA LEU A 256 37.61 22.79 -6.36
C LEU A 256 38.91 22.12 -5.89
N ASP A 257 39.14 22.10 -4.58
CA ASP A 257 40.26 21.42 -3.95
C ASP A 257 39.84 20.01 -3.51
N ASN A 258 40.78 19.05 -3.45
CA ASN A 258 40.54 17.74 -2.84
C ASN A 258 40.34 17.91 -1.33
N VAL A 259 39.09 18.00 -0.90
CA VAL A 259 38.69 18.11 0.49
C VAL A 259 38.20 16.74 0.95
N ASN A 260 38.82 16.16 1.98
CA ASN A 260 38.32 14.93 2.59
C ASN A 260 37.60 15.25 3.90
N LEU A 261 36.29 15.04 3.94
CA LEU A 261 35.47 15.28 5.13
C LEU A 261 35.41 14.08 6.09
N ASN A 262 35.64 12.84 5.64
CA ASN A 262 35.63 11.58 6.45
C ASN A 262 34.72 11.62 7.69
N LEU A 263 33.40 11.86 7.50
CA LEU A 263 32.39 11.82 8.56
C LEU A 263 31.43 10.65 8.34
N CYS A 264 31.13 9.90 9.39
CA CYS A 264 30.16 8.80 9.38
C CYS A 264 28.75 9.32 9.73
N ASP A 265 27.76 9.04 8.87
CA ASP A 265 26.35 9.27 9.16
C ASP A 265 25.76 8.13 10.00
N ILE A 266 25.15 8.49 11.12
CA ILE A 266 24.61 7.55 12.11
C ILE A 266 23.08 7.50 12.02
N GLU A 267 22.43 8.52 11.43
CA GLU A 267 20.98 8.65 11.44
C GLU A 267 20.29 8.17 10.15
N ASP A 268 21.03 7.97 9.05
CA ASP A 268 20.48 7.42 7.81
C ASP A 268 20.44 5.88 7.80
N ASP A 269 19.27 5.32 7.51
CA ASP A 269 19.00 3.87 7.43
C ASP A 269 19.41 3.26 6.07
N GLU A 270 19.68 4.08 5.06
CA GLU A 270 20.13 3.64 3.74
C GLU A 270 21.64 3.37 3.81
N ASN A 271 22.05 2.14 3.47
CA ASN A 271 23.46 1.72 3.37
C ASN A 271 24.13 2.33 2.13
N ASP A 272 24.05 3.65 1.98
CA ASP A 272 24.93 4.35 1.07
C ASP A 272 26.21 4.63 1.85
N GLU A 273 27.18 3.72 1.69
CA GLU A 273 28.58 4.09 1.92
C GLU A 273 28.84 5.32 1.04
N THR A 274 28.71 6.52 1.61
CA THR A 274 29.05 7.78 0.96
C THR A 274 30.57 7.92 0.89
N ASN A 275 31.24 6.95 0.28
CA ASN A 275 32.50 7.18 -0.43
C ASN A 275 32.13 7.88 -1.76
N VAL A 276 31.60 9.09 -1.64
CA VAL A 276 31.36 9.95 -2.80
C VAL A 276 32.73 10.40 -3.29
N ASP A 277 33.06 10.08 -4.54
CA ASP A 277 34.18 10.66 -5.25
C ASP A 277 33.85 12.16 -5.46
N GLN A 278 34.27 13.00 -4.51
CA GLN A 278 33.76 14.36 -4.23
C GLN A 278 34.13 15.46 -5.25
N SER A 279 34.59 15.09 -6.45
CA SER A 279 35.12 16.09 -7.40
C SER A 279 34.09 16.71 -8.35
N GLN A 280 32.82 16.25 -8.39
CA GLN A 280 31.80 16.78 -9.32
C GLN A 280 30.37 17.01 -8.80
N GLU A 281 29.99 16.54 -7.61
CA GLU A 281 28.63 16.75 -7.05
C GLU A 281 28.62 17.79 -5.91
N GLY A 282 27.57 18.62 -5.85
CA GLY A 282 27.42 19.69 -4.86
C GLY A 282 27.02 19.16 -3.48
N ILE A 283 27.78 19.54 -2.45
CA ILE A 283 27.56 19.16 -1.04
C ILE A 283 26.72 20.24 -0.35
N LEU A 284 25.70 19.84 0.42
CA LEU A 284 24.91 20.76 1.23
C LEU A 284 25.68 21.18 2.49
N TRP A 285 25.73 22.48 2.76
CA TRP A 285 26.58 23.08 3.78
C TRP A 285 25.84 24.13 4.61
N ASP A 286 26.05 24.10 5.92
CA ASP A 286 25.45 25.05 6.86
C ASP A 286 25.86 26.50 6.54
N MET A 287 24.92 27.43 6.71
CA MET A 287 25.18 28.86 6.45
C MET A 287 26.24 29.46 7.40
N ASN A 288 26.37 28.92 8.62
CA ASN A 288 27.29 29.41 9.65
C ASN A 288 28.58 28.59 9.78
N VAL A 289 28.73 27.48 9.04
CA VAL A 289 29.96 26.67 9.11
C VAL A 289 30.99 27.25 8.13
N PRO A 290 32.23 27.53 8.59
CA PRO A 290 33.26 28.08 7.72
C PRO A 290 33.62 27.18 6.53
N LEU A 291 34.02 27.80 5.42
CA LEU A 291 34.47 27.14 4.21
C LEU A 291 35.90 26.62 4.38
N ILE A 292 36.17 25.44 3.81
CA ILE A 292 37.43 24.72 4.01
C ILE A 292 38.35 24.68 2.77
N GLY A 293 37.98 25.35 1.69
CA GLY A 293 38.76 25.42 0.45
C GLY A 293 38.12 26.32 -0.61
N ASN A 294 38.74 26.39 -1.78
CA ASN A 294 38.18 27.03 -2.97
C ASN A 294 36.91 26.31 -3.39
N CYS A 295 35.86 27.05 -3.73
CA CYS A 295 34.58 26.42 -4.06
C CYS A 295 33.69 27.25 -4.96
N LYS A 296 32.77 26.58 -5.65
CA LYS A 296 31.58 27.20 -6.23
C LYS A 296 30.44 27.12 -5.23
N ILE A 297 29.68 28.21 -5.06
CA ILE A 297 28.60 28.28 -4.08
C ILE A 297 27.27 28.69 -4.69
N LYS A 298 26.22 28.00 -4.27
CA LYS A 298 24.83 28.27 -4.63
C LYS A 298 23.97 28.37 -3.37
N PHE A 299 23.25 29.46 -3.23
CA PHE A 299 22.38 29.68 -2.07
C PHE A 299 20.98 29.12 -2.31
N LEU A 300 20.53 28.25 -1.41
CA LEU A 300 19.23 27.60 -1.51
C LEU A 300 18.28 28.15 -0.45
N GLY A 301 17.14 28.68 -0.90
CA GLY A 301 16.05 29.12 -0.04
C GLY A 301 15.05 27.99 0.28
N ILE A 302 14.07 28.29 1.12
CA ILE A 302 13.00 27.34 1.50
C ILE A 302 12.12 26.91 0.32
N GLU A 303 12.13 27.63 -0.80
CA GLU A 303 11.34 27.25 -1.98
C GLU A 303 11.91 26.02 -2.71
N THR A 304 13.20 25.72 -2.48
CA THR A 304 13.86 24.57 -3.07
C THR A 304 13.55 23.28 -2.30
N PRO A 305 13.43 22.11 -2.95
CA PRO A 305 13.20 20.84 -2.27
C PRO A 305 14.24 20.53 -1.17
N GLN A 306 15.52 20.77 -1.45
CA GLN A 306 16.62 20.61 -0.49
C GLN A 306 16.47 21.57 0.69
N GLY A 307 16.15 22.83 0.44
CA GLY A 307 15.90 23.83 1.48
C GLY A 307 14.72 23.47 2.40
N LYS A 308 13.63 22.90 1.86
CA LYS A 308 12.50 22.41 2.67
C LYS A 308 12.89 21.23 3.55
N LYS A 309 13.61 20.25 2.98
CA LYS A 309 14.08 19.07 3.73
C LYS A 309 14.93 19.49 4.93
N ILE A 310 15.88 20.39 4.74
CA ILE A 310 16.74 20.91 5.82
C ILE A 310 15.94 21.73 6.84
N PHE A 311 15.03 22.58 6.37
CA PHE A 311 14.17 23.36 7.27
C PHE A 311 13.33 22.46 8.19
N TRP A 312 12.74 21.38 7.66
CA TRP A 312 11.99 20.41 8.45
C TRP A 312 12.88 19.52 9.30
N HIS A 313 14.09 19.18 8.85
CA HIS A 313 15.05 18.43 9.65
C HIS A 313 15.50 19.23 10.89
N SER A 314 15.82 20.52 10.74
CA SER A 314 16.03 21.40 11.89
C SER A 314 14.80 21.53 12.79
N SER A 315 13.61 21.55 12.20
CA SER A 315 12.36 21.58 12.97
C SER A 315 12.15 20.30 13.77
N ALA A 316 12.59 19.15 13.26
CA ALA A 316 12.61 17.90 14.01
C ALA A 316 13.49 18.01 15.25
N HIS A 317 14.69 18.61 15.17
CA HIS A 317 15.55 18.81 16.34
C HIS A 317 14.91 19.71 17.41
N ILE A 318 14.19 20.76 17.00
CA ILE A 318 13.44 21.62 17.94
C ILE A 318 12.32 20.80 18.62
N LEU A 319 11.67 19.89 17.90
CA LEU A 319 10.70 18.96 18.47
C LEU A 319 11.36 17.95 19.43
N GLY A 320 12.50 17.37 19.05
CA GLY A 320 13.30 16.49 19.90
C GLY A 320 13.64 17.16 21.23
N SER A 321 14.18 18.38 21.19
CA SER A 321 14.43 19.22 22.37
C SER A 321 13.20 19.38 23.27
N SER A 322 12.05 19.68 22.66
CA SER A 322 10.79 19.86 23.39
C SER A 322 10.33 18.57 24.06
N LEU A 323 10.45 17.43 23.38
CA LEU A 323 10.06 16.12 23.90
C LEU A 323 11.01 15.64 25.02
N GLU A 324 12.31 15.85 24.86
CA GLU A 324 13.32 15.50 25.86
C GLU A 324 13.13 16.32 27.14
N LYS A 325 12.85 17.63 27.01
CA LYS A 325 12.60 18.49 28.17
C LYS A 325 11.28 18.17 28.89
N LEU A 326 10.20 17.91 28.15
CA LEU A 326 8.88 17.66 28.76
C LEU A 326 8.74 16.27 29.38
N TYR A 327 9.40 15.26 28.80
CA TYR A 327 9.16 13.86 29.18
C TYR A 327 10.41 13.11 29.63
N GLY A 328 11.60 13.67 29.41
CA GLY A 328 12.86 12.98 29.66
C GLY A 328 13.06 11.70 28.85
N GLY A 329 12.24 11.50 27.82
CA GLY A 329 12.24 10.28 27.01
C GLY A 329 13.49 10.14 26.15
N TYR A 330 13.85 8.90 25.87
CA TYR A 330 15.03 8.60 25.06
C TYR A 330 14.71 8.79 23.58
N LEU A 331 15.24 9.87 23.00
CA LEU A 331 15.11 10.18 21.59
C LEU A 331 15.86 9.17 20.73
N THR A 332 15.32 8.89 19.56
CA THR A 332 15.89 7.91 18.62
C THR A 332 16.17 8.56 17.27
N ILE A 333 15.24 8.47 16.31
CA ILE A 333 15.41 8.96 14.93
C ILE A 333 14.35 10.05 14.65
N GLY A 334 14.77 11.14 14.00
CA GLY A 334 13.91 12.29 13.69
C GLY A 334 14.11 12.87 12.28
N PRO A 335 13.72 12.15 11.22
CA PRO A 335 14.00 12.58 9.86
C PRO A 335 12.96 13.59 9.35
N ALA A 336 13.38 14.41 8.39
CA ALA A 336 12.45 15.17 7.55
C ALA A 336 11.72 14.24 6.58
N LEU A 337 10.46 14.56 6.30
CA LEU A 337 9.64 13.86 5.32
C LEU A 337 9.50 14.71 4.04
N ASN A 338 8.90 14.14 3.00
CA ASN A 338 8.44 14.91 1.84
C ASN A 338 7.45 16.02 2.23
N GLU A 339 6.79 15.87 3.36
CA GLU A 339 5.89 16.85 3.95
C GLU A 339 5.97 16.78 5.48
N GLY A 340 6.57 17.79 6.10
CA GLY A 340 6.77 17.85 7.55
C GLY A 340 7.91 16.93 8.03
N PHE A 341 7.80 16.44 9.25
CA PHE A 341 8.81 15.62 9.91
C PHE A 341 8.19 14.78 11.03
N TYR A 342 8.93 13.84 11.58
CA TYR A 342 8.58 13.19 12.84
C TYR A 342 9.78 13.07 13.76
N TYR A 343 9.52 12.75 15.02
CA TYR A 343 10.55 12.33 15.95
C TYR A 343 10.07 11.13 16.78
N ASP A 344 10.88 10.08 16.85
CA ASP A 344 10.63 8.89 17.66
C ASP A 344 11.25 9.00 19.05
N ILE A 345 10.44 8.74 20.08
CA ILE A 345 10.82 8.82 21.48
C ILE A 345 10.37 7.57 22.24
N TYR A 346 11.26 7.02 23.07
CA TYR A 346 10.93 5.98 24.04
C TYR A 346 10.40 6.61 25.33
N LEU A 347 9.20 6.19 25.74
CA LEU A 347 8.50 6.68 26.94
C LEU A 347 8.13 5.53 27.91
N GLY A 348 8.79 4.38 27.78
CA GLY A 348 8.42 3.16 28.51
C GLY A 348 6.99 2.74 28.20
N ASN A 349 6.17 2.56 29.24
CA ASN A 349 4.77 2.17 29.11
C ASN A 349 3.81 3.34 28.84
N ASN A 350 4.33 4.57 28.74
CA ASN A 350 3.51 5.76 28.53
C ASN A 350 3.34 6.08 27.05
N SER A 351 2.26 6.79 26.72
CA SER A 351 1.94 7.21 25.36
C SER A 351 1.59 8.68 25.30
N ILE A 352 1.94 9.33 24.20
CA ILE A 352 1.49 10.70 23.91
C ILE A 352 0.03 10.64 23.46
N ILE A 353 -0.80 11.53 23.98
CA ILE A 353 -2.21 11.69 23.61
C ILE A 353 -2.48 13.10 23.09
N SER A 354 -3.64 13.34 22.48
CA SER A 354 -3.94 14.61 21.80
C SER A 354 -3.94 15.81 22.76
N GLU A 355 -4.24 15.59 24.03
CA GLU A 355 -4.20 16.56 25.12
C GLU A 355 -2.77 17.06 25.39
N ASN A 356 -1.74 16.27 25.06
CA ASN A 356 -0.35 16.66 25.22
C ASN A 356 0.14 17.63 24.13
N TYR A 357 -0.55 17.72 22.98
CA TYR A 357 -0.06 18.49 21.83
C TYR A 357 0.16 19.96 22.15
N ASN A 358 -0.77 20.58 22.88
CA ASN A 358 -0.63 21.98 23.27
C ASN A 358 0.60 22.22 24.16
N LYS A 359 0.95 21.26 25.03
CA LYS A 359 2.15 21.37 25.89
C LYS A 359 3.42 21.30 25.05
N ILE A 360 3.49 20.36 24.11
CA ILE A 360 4.61 20.19 23.18
C ILE A 360 4.77 21.44 22.30
N GLU A 361 3.67 21.94 21.72
CA GLU A 361 3.67 23.15 20.91
C GLU A 361 4.10 24.38 21.70
N ASN A 362 3.69 24.51 22.96
CA ASN A 362 4.12 25.62 23.81
C ASN A 362 5.62 25.58 24.07
N GLU A 363 6.18 24.41 24.39
CA GLU A 363 7.62 24.29 24.64
C GLU A 363 8.45 24.51 23.37
N TYR A 364 8.00 23.96 22.24
CA TYR A 364 8.59 24.21 20.92
C TYR A 364 8.64 25.71 20.61
N ASN A 365 7.53 26.42 20.85
CA ASN A 365 7.45 27.85 20.61
C ASN A 365 8.30 28.69 21.57
N LYS A 366 8.64 28.20 22.78
CA LYS A 366 9.59 28.90 23.66
C LYS A 366 10.99 28.88 23.04
N LEU A 367 11.47 27.71 22.63
CA LEU A 367 12.80 27.57 22.01
C LEU A 367 12.93 28.34 20.69
N VAL A 368 11.85 28.43 19.91
CA VAL A 368 11.79 29.28 18.72
C VAL A 368 11.94 30.77 19.07
N LYS A 369 11.27 31.25 20.14
CA LYS A 369 11.34 32.65 20.57
C LYS A 369 12.71 33.04 21.10
N GLU A 370 13.44 32.10 21.69
CA GLU A 370 14.82 32.29 22.14
C GLU A 370 15.79 32.51 20.97
N ASN A 371 15.41 32.15 19.74
CA ASN A 371 16.18 32.38 18.52
C ASN A 371 17.63 31.83 18.60
N VAL A 372 17.76 30.61 19.12
CA VAL A 372 19.06 29.98 19.38
C VAL A 372 19.71 29.51 18.08
N GLU A 373 21.02 29.67 17.96
CA GLU A 373 21.80 29.18 16.82
C GLU A 373 22.11 27.68 16.94
N PHE A 374 22.21 27.02 15.78
CA PHE A 374 22.69 25.64 15.70
C PHE A 374 24.22 25.62 15.67
N GLU A 375 24.83 24.91 16.62
CA GLU A 375 26.28 24.78 16.73
C GLU A 375 26.71 23.35 16.36
N LYS A 376 27.54 23.20 15.33
CA LYS A 376 28.11 21.89 14.92
C LYS A 376 29.43 21.62 15.67
N MET A 377 29.62 20.40 16.13
CA MET A 377 30.91 19.92 16.65
C MET A 377 31.22 18.52 16.13
N ILE A 378 32.37 18.34 15.48
CA ILE A 378 32.88 17.04 15.04
C ILE A 378 33.45 16.31 16.26
N CYS A 379 33.05 15.07 16.50
CA CYS A 379 33.41 14.26 17.67
C CYS A 379 33.93 12.87 17.28
N THR A 380 34.76 12.28 18.15
CA THR A 380 35.16 10.87 18.04
C THR A 380 34.08 9.96 18.63
N LYS A 381 34.18 8.67 18.35
CA LYS A 381 33.29 7.64 18.88
C LYS A 381 33.20 7.65 20.41
N GLU A 382 34.33 7.78 21.10
CA GLU A 382 34.37 7.80 22.57
C GLU A 382 33.67 9.04 23.14
N GLU A 383 33.87 10.19 22.49
CA GLU A 383 33.26 11.45 22.90
C GLU A 383 31.73 11.39 22.78
N VAL A 384 31.20 10.82 21.70
CA VAL A 384 29.75 10.68 21.53
C VAL A 384 29.15 9.59 22.42
N LEU A 385 29.86 8.48 22.66
CA LEU A 385 29.41 7.46 23.64
C LEU A 385 29.26 8.06 25.04
N GLU A 386 30.17 8.95 25.44
CA GLU A 386 30.09 9.62 26.73
C GLU A 386 28.93 10.65 26.79
N LEU A 387 28.74 11.43 25.72
CA LEU A 387 27.63 12.40 25.63
C LEU A 387 26.26 11.73 25.72
N PHE A 388 26.11 10.56 25.11
CA PHE A 388 24.83 9.84 25.02
C PHE A 388 24.72 8.63 25.94
N LYS A 389 25.57 8.52 26.98
CA LYS A 389 25.61 7.34 27.87
C LYS A 389 24.29 7.00 28.57
N TYR A 390 23.40 7.98 28.67
CA TYR A 390 22.08 7.86 29.31
C TYR A 390 21.01 7.29 28.36
N ASN A 391 21.27 7.26 27.04
CA ASN A 391 20.32 6.88 26.01
C ASN A 391 20.75 5.57 25.31
N PRO A 392 20.13 4.43 25.67
CA PRO A 392 20.45 3.14 25.09
C PRO A 392 20.37 3.06 23.57
N PHE A 393 19.39 3.74 22.97
CA PHE A 393 19.15 3.69 21.53
C PHE A 393 20.25 4.42 20.74
N LYS A 394 20.68 5.60 21.21
CA LYS A 394 21.79 6.33 20.59
C LYS A 394 23.11 5.57 20.74
N ILE A 395 23.34 4.88 21.87
CA ILE A 395 24.53 4.02 22.06
C ILE A 395 24.53 2.87 21.05
N GLU A 396 23.39 2.21 20.84
CA GLU A 396 23.24 1.13 19.86
C GLU A 396 23.53 1.63 18.44
N LEU A 397 22.99 2.80 18.06
CA LEU A 397 23.29 3.44 16.78
C LEU A 397 24.78 3.75 16.61
N ILE A 398 25.41 4.40 17.60
CA ILE A 398 26.85 4.72 17.56
C ILE A 398 27.69 3.46 17.37
N LYS A 399 27.42 2.40 18.14
CA LYS A 399 28.18 1.14 18.08
C LYS A 399 27.99 0.41 16.75
N SER A 400 26.80 0.48 16.14
CA SER A 400 26.50 -0.21 14.89
C SER A 400 27.04 0.51 13.66
N LYS A 401 27.02 1.85 13.65
CA LYS A 401 27.38 2.68 12.50
C LYS A 401 28.85 3.08 12.48
N ILE A 402 29.45 3.43 13.64
CA ILE A 402 30.88 3.79 13.72
C ILE A 402 31.72 2.52 14.00
N LYS A 403 32.18 1.87 12.93
CA LYS A 403 32.92 0.60 13.04
C LYS A 403 34.37 0.82 13.45
N ASN A 404 35.02 1.84 12.90
CA ASN A 404 36.43 2.13 13.18
C ASN A 404 36.54 3.24 14.23
N ASP A 405 37.43 3.09 15.21
CA ASP A 405 37.61 4.10 16.27
C ASP A 405 38.23 5.41 15.75
N ASN A 406 38.80 5.40 14.54
CA ASN A 406 39.32 6.58 13.86
C ASN A 406 38.23 7.38 13.10
N GLU A 407 37.04 6.82 12.91
CA GLU A 407 35.93 7.51 12.26
C GLU A 407 35.33 8.57 13.18
N LYS A 408 35.03 9.74 12.62
CA LYS A 408 34.42 10.86 13.33
C LYS A 408 32.98 11.02 12.88
N THR A 409 32.16 11.56 13.76
CA THR A 409 30.80 11.98 13.45
C THR A 409 30.59 13.42 13.92
N SER A 410 29.42 14.01 13.74
CA SER A 410 29.09 15.31 14.31
C SER A 410 27.88 15.27 15.23
N VAL A 411 27.90 16.22 16.17
CA VAL A 411 26.76 16.56 17.00
C VAL A 411 26.34 17.99 16.71
N TYR A 412 25.04 18.26 16.82
CA TYR A 412 24.50 19.60 16.78
C TYR A 412 23.89 19.97 18.12
N LYS A 413 24.29 21.14 18.63
CA LYS A 413 23.70 21.78 19.80
C LYS A 413 22.70 22.84 19.37
N CYS A 414 21.52 22.83 19.98
CA CYS A 414 20.47 23.82 19.83
C CYS A 414 19.90 24.18 21.21
N GLY A 415 20.42 25.24 21.83
CA GLY A 415 20.12 25.54 23.23
C GLY A 415 20.73 24.49 24.16
N ASN A 416 19.91 23.87 24.99
CA ASN A 416 20.31 22.77 25.89
C ASN A 416 20.22 21.39 25.21
N PHE A 417 19.69 21.35 24.00
CA PHE A 417 19.54 20.13 23.20
C PHE A 417 20.84 19.82 22.47
N ILE A 418 21.25 18.55 22.47
CA ILE A 418 22.43 18.07 21.76
C ILE A 418 22.09 16.71 21.16
N ASP A 419 22.29 16.59 19.85
CA ASP A 419 21.91 15.38 19.10
C ASP A 419 22.98 14.96 18.11
N LEU A 420 23.02 13.67 17.79
CA LEU A 420 23.88 13.14 16.72
C LEU A 420 23.26 13.53 15.38
N CYS A 421 24.00 14.21 14.51
CA CYS A 421 23.51 14.54 13.18
C CYS A 421 24.66 15.08 12.31
N LEU A 422 24.68 14.76 11.01
CA LEU A 422 25.60 15.35 10.04
C LEU A 422 25.19 16.73 9.54
N GLY A 423 23.91 17.05 9.66
CA GLY A 423 23.30 18.28 9.18
C GLY A 423 23.15 18.28 7.65
N PRO A 424 23.05 19.47 7.02
CA PRO A 424 23.09 20.80 7.64
C PRO A 424 21.78 21.18 8.34
N HIS A 425 21.82 22.25 9.12
CA HIS A 425 20.67 22.86 9.78
C HIS A 425 20.50 24.34 9.41
N ILE A 426 19.29 24.85 9.66
CA ILE A 426 18.99 26.29 9.59
C ILE A 426 19.87 27.07 10.58
N LYS A 427 20.14 28.33 10.26
CA LYS A 427 20.97 29.23 11.10
C LYS A 427 20.53 29.28 12.57
N ASN A 428 19.24 29.53 12.80
CA ASN A 428 18.67 29.68 14.14
C ASN A 428 17.22 29.22 14.18
N THR A 429 16.73 28.90 15.38
CA THR A 429 15.38 28.42 15.63
C THR A 429 14.30 29.45 15.26
N GLY A 430 14.63 30.75 15.31
CA GLY A 430 13.69 31.83 14.98
C GLY A 430 13.24 31.88 13.53
N LYS A 431 13.91 31.16 12.60
CA LYS A 431 13.40 30.98 11.23
C LYS A 431 12.11 30.16 11.19
N VAL A 432 11.84 29.33 12.21
CA VAL A 432 10.60 28.55 12.29
C VAL A 432 9.51 29.36 12.99
N LYS A 433 8.69 30.11 12.25
CA LYS A 433 7.71 31.04 12.87
C LYS A 433 6.37 30.41 13.22
N ALA A 434 6.08 29.22 12.68
CA ALA A 434 4.83 28.51 12.91
C ALA A 434 5.09 27.00 12.96
N PHE A 435 4.46 26.32 13.92
CA PHE A 435 4.60 24.88 14.14
C PHE A 435 3.27 24.30 14.65
N LYS A 436 2.97 23.06 14.26
CA LYS A 436 1.82 22.30 14.74
C LYS A 436 2.15 20.82 14.84
N VAL A 437 1.71 20.18 15.92
CA VAL A 437 1.71 18.71 16.03
C VAL A 437 0.50 18.17 15.26
N LEU A 438 0.74 17.27 14.31
CA LEU A 438 -0.31 16.75 13.42
C LEU A 438 -1.00 15.52 14.00
N LYS A 439 -0.20 14.56 14.45
CA LYS A 439 -0.65 13.28 15.02
C LYS A 439 0.49 12.60 15.76
N ASN A 440 0.16 11.58 16.56
CA ASN A 440 1.11 10.62 17.07
C ASN A 440 0.75 9.19 16.60
N SER A 441 1.73 8.28 16.59
CA SER A 441 1.52 6.85 16.36
C SER A 441 2.51 6.02 17.16
N SER A 442 2.26 4.72 17.30
CA SER A 442 3.28 3.79 17.77
C SER A 442 4.22 3.39 16.62
N ALA A 443 5.49 3.26 16.93
CA ALA A 443 6.52 2.69 16.06
C ALA A 443 7.27 1.60 16.82
N TYR A 444 8.08 0.82 16.13
CA TYR A 444 8.97 -0.15 16.75
C TYR A 444 10.41 0.21 16.39
N TRP A 445 11.33 0.01 17.33
CA TRP A 445 12.74 0.26 17.09
C TRP A 445 13.26 -0.54 15.88
N LEU A 446 13.88 0.16 14.92
CA LEU A 446 14.33 -0.38 13.62
C LEU A 446 13.22 -1.10 12.82
N GLY A 447 11.96 -0.75 13.04
CA GLY A 447 10.81 -1.34 12.35
C GLY A 447 10.51 -2.80 12.73
N ASN A 448 11.21 -3.37 13.71
CA ASN A 448 11.03 -4.76 14.12
C ASN A 448 10.05 -4.87 15.30
N LYS A 449 8.93 -5.57 15.10
CA LYS A 449 7.88 -5.76 16.11
C LYS A 449 8.38 -6.43 17.41
N ASN A 450 9.48 -7.17 17.34
CA ASN A 450 10.07 -7.82 18.52
C ASN A 450 10.92 -6.86 19.37
N ASN A 451 11.19 -5.65 18.88
CA ASN A 451 11.95 -4.64 19.60
C ASN A 451 11.03 -3.71 20.41
N ASP A 452 11.64 -2.78 21.14
CA ASP A 452 10.93 -1.79 21.97
C ASP A 452 9.92 -0.97 21.17
N SER A 453 8.77 -0.72 21.80
CA SER A 453 7.75 0.19 21.29
C SER A 453 8.17 1.64 21.51
N LEU A 454 8.07 2.45 20.46
CA LEU A 454 8.37 3.88 20.47
C LEU A 454 7.09 4.68 20.20
N GLN A 455 7.10 5.94 20.64
CA GLN A 455 6.07 6.92 20.29
C GLN A 455 6.63 7.83 19.19
N ARG A 456 5.96 7.85 18.04
CA ARG A 456 6.28 8.72 16.91
C ARG A 456 5.41 9.95 16.93
N VAL A 457 6.01 11.14 17.01
CA VAL A 457 5.29 12.42 16.99
C VAL A 457 5.51 13.10 15.64
N TYR A 458 4.43 13.33 14.88
CA TYR A 458 4.49 14.02 13.59
C TYR A 458 4.25 15.52 13.77
N GLY A 459 5.11 16.32 13.13
CA GLY A 459 5.05 17.78 13.15
C GLY A 459 5.10 18.38 11.76
N ILE A 460 4.58 19.59 11.63
CA ILE A 460 4.83 20.44 10.47
C ILE A 460 5.15 21.86 10.92
N SER A 461 6.03 22.52 10.18
CA SER A 461 6.48 23.87 10.46
C SER A 461 6.60 24.72 9.19
N PHE A 462 6.54 26.04 9.38
CA PHE A 462 6.57 27.03 8.30
C PHE A 462 7.29 28.32 8.72
N GLN A 463 7.76 29.10 7.73
CA GLN A 463 8.36 30.42 7.97
C GLN A 463 7.32 31.52 8.22
N LYS A 464 6.05 31.29 7.86
CA LYS A 464 4.95 32.24 8.10
C LYS A 464 3.76 31.54 8.74
N LYS A 465 3.06 32.27 9.61
CA LYS A 465 1.81 31.78 10.22
C LYS A 465 0.70 31.57 9.20
N THR A 466 0.66 32.38 8.14
CA THR A 466 -0.32 32.25 7.05
C THR A 466 -0.20 30.90 6.34
N GLU A 467 1.02 30.44 6.08
CA GLU A 467 1.28 29.13 5.45
C GLU A 467 0.76 27.98 6.31
N LEU A 468 0.91 28.06 7.63
CA LEU A 468 0.34 27.07 8.54
C LEU A 468 -1.20 27.10 8.51
N THR A 469 -1.82 28.28 8.51
CA THR A 469 -3.28 28.41 8.41
C THR A 469 -3.81 27.83 7.10
N ASP A 470 -3.15 28.15 5.98
CA ASP A 470 -3.50 27.64 4.65
C ASP A 470 -3.33 26.11 4.60
N TYR A 471 -2.26 25.59 5.20
CA TYR A 471 -2.01 24.16 5.34
C TYR A 471 -3.10 23.45 6.15
N ILE A 472 -3.46 23.99 7.32
CA ILE A 472 -4.52 23.41 8.16
C ILE A 472 -5.84 23.41 7.40
N LYS A 473 -6.18 24.52 6.73
CA LYS A 473 -7.38 24.62 5.90
C LYS A 473 -7.37 23.58 4.77
N PHE A 474 -6.24 23.40 4.09
CA PHE A 474 -6.07 22.38 3.06
C PHE A 474 -6.30 20.97 3.61
N ILE A 475 -5.70 20.64 4.75
CA ILE A 475 -5.88 19.32 5.41
C ILE A 475 -7.33 19.11 5.86
N GLU A 476 -8.01 20.13 6.38
CA GLU A 476 -9.43 20.03 6.74
C GLU A 476 -10.33 19.82 5.53
N GLU A 477 -10.11 20.55 4.44
CA GLU A 477 -10.84 20.35 3.19
C GLU A 477 -10.58 18.96 2.61
N ALA A 478 -9.34 18.49 2.63
CA ALA A 478 -8.97 17.18 2.15
C ALA A 478 -9.51 16.04 3.05
N LYS A 479 -9.55 16.21 4.38
CA LYS A 479 -10.23 15.28 5.30
C LYS A 479 -11.73 15.15 5.02
N LYS A 480 -12.39 16.23 4.60
CA LYS A 480 -13.81 16.18 4.17
C LYS A 480 -13.99 15.39 2.89
N ARG A 481 -12.96 15.35 2.03
CA ARG A 481 -12.97 14.61 0.74
C ARG A 481 -12.52 13.16 0.87
N ASP A 482 -11.87 12.78 1.97
CA ASP A 482 -11.41 11.42 2.24
C ASP A 482 -12.49 10.38 1.89
N HIS A 483 -12.13 9.43 1.02
CA HIS A 483 -13.07 8.43 0.51
C HIS A 483 -13.74 7.61 1.62
N ARG A 484 -13.12 7.46 2.79
CA ARG A 484 -13.71 6.73 3.92
C ARG A 484 -14.89 7.50 4.52
N ASN A 485 -14.77 8.82 4.60
CA ASN A 485 -15.81 9.70 5.10
C ASN A 485 -16.93 9.85 4.06
N VAL A 486 -16.56 10.18 2.82
CA VAL A 486 -17.52 10.34 1.72
C VAL A 486 -18.22 9.02 1.41
N GLY A 487 -17.48 7.92 1.35
CA GLY A 487 -18.00 6.57 1.10
C GLY A 487 -18.99 6.12 2.17
N LYS A 488 -18.76 6.45 3.44
CA LYS A 488 -19.73 6.21 4.51
C LYS A 488 -20.98 7.09 4.34
N ASN A 489 -20.81 8.39 4.10
CA ASN A 489 -21.93 9.33 3.96
C ASN A 489 -22.83 9.00 2.76
N LEU A 490 -22.24 8.48 1.67
CA LEU A 490 -22.96 8.10 0.45
C LEU A 490 -23.38 6.62 0.42
N ASN A 491 -23.11 5.85 1.48
CA ASN A 491 -23.36 4.41 1.54
C ASN A 491 -22.77 3.65 0.33
N LEU A 492 -21.47 3.82 0.10
CA LEU A 492 -20.75 3.15 -0.99
C LEU A 492 -20.14 1.82 -0.54
N PHE A 493 -19.45 1.82 0.59
CA PHE A 493 -18.78 0.63 1.13
C PHE A 493 -18.55 0.75 2.64
N PHE A 494 -18.22 -0.38 3.26
CA PHE A 494 -17.68 -0.44 4.62
C PHE A 494 -16.58 -1.49 4.72
N PHE A 495 -15.84 -1.46 5.83
CA PHE A 495 -14.81 -2.46 6.14
C PHE A 495 -15.13 -3.09 7.49
N GLU A 496 -15.15 -4.41 7.52
CA GLU A 496 -15.26 -5.20 8.74
C GLU A 496 -13.84 -5.62 9.18
N LYS A 497 -13.50 -5.42 10.46
CA LYS A 497 -12.12 -5.49 10.94
C LYS A 497 -11.70 -6.88 11.42
N GLU A 498 -12.64 -7.69 11.89
CA GLU A 498 -12.32 -8.95 12.59
C GLU A 498 -12.34 -10.17 11.66
N THR A 499 -13.36 -10.24 10.79
CA THR A 499 -13.64 -11.38 9.91
C THR A 499 -12.96 -11.28 8.56
N SER A 500 -12.82 -10.07 7.99
CA SER A 500 -12.21 -9.88 6.67
C SER A 500 -11.44 -8.54 6.55
N PRO A 501 -10.43 -8.29 7.41
CA PRO A 501 -9.67 -7.05 7.39
C PRO A 501 -9.09 -6.76 6.00
N GLY A 502 -9.15 -5.50 5.58
CA GLY A 502 -8.62 -5.07 4.29
C GLY A 502 -9.41 -5.56 3.08
N SER A 503 -10.64 -6.06 3.27
CA SER A 503 -11.55 -6.42 2.17
C SER A 503 -12.79 -5.53 2.23
N GLY A 504 -13.04 -4.78 1.17
CA GLY A 504 -14.17 -3.84 1.12
C GLY A 504 -15.50 -4.56 0.90
N PHE A 505 -16.49 -4.27 1.75
CA PHE A 505 -17.87 -4.66 1.54
C PHE A 505 -18.59 -3.53 0.81
N TRP A 506 -19.06 -3.81 -0.41
CA TRP A 506 -19.70 -2.81 -1.26
C TRP A 506 -21.21 -2.83 -1.09
N PHE A 507 -21.79 -1.67 -0.78
CA PHE A 507 -23.24 -1.47 -0.84
C PHE A 507 -23.69 -1.33 -2.29
N SER A 508 -25.01 -1.34 -2.53
CA SER A 508 -25.59 -1.27 -3.88
C SER A 508 -25.06 -0.09 -4.71
N HIS A 509 -24.97 1.11 -4.14
CA HIS A 509 -24.46 2.28 -4.86
C HIS A 509 -22.97 2.17 -5.19
N GLY A 510 -22.15 1.67 -4.25
CA GLY A 510 -20.72 1.45 -4.52
C GLY A 510 -20.48 0.35 -5.54
N ALA A 511 -21.25 -0.74 -5.49
CA ALA A 511 -21.21 -1.82 -6.46
C ALA A 511 -21.60 -1.36 -7.87
N LYS A 512 -22.58 -0.46 -8.00
CA LYS A 512 -22.93 0.16 -9.31
C LYS A 512 -21.74 0.93 -9.91
N ILE A 513 -21.05 1.76 -9.11
CA ILE A 513 -19.84 2.48 -9.56
C ILE A 513 -18.77 1.48 -10.01
N TYR A 514 -18.50 0.47 -9.16
CA TYR A 514 -17.50 -0.57 -9.43
C TYR A 514 -17.78 -1.30 -10.74
N ASN A 515 -19.01 -1.77 -10.93
CA ASN A 515 -19.40 -2.53 -12.12
C ASN A 515 -19.39 -1.67 -13.38
N LYS A 516 -19.88 -0.43 -13.31
CA LYS A 516 -19.85 0.51 -14.45
C LYS A 516 -18.42 0.82 -14.89
N LEU A 517 -17.46 0.96 -13.96
CA LEU A 517 -16.04 1.12 -14.29
C LEU A 517 -15.51 -0.12 -15.01
N ILE A 518 -15.78 -1.33 -14.48
CA ILE A 518 -15.34 -2.57 -15.11
C ILE A 518 -15.96 -2.77 -16.50
N GLU A 519 -17.26 -2.48 -16.65
CA GLU A 519 -17.96 -2.57 -17.94
C GLU A 519 -17.40 -1.57 -18.96
N PHE A 520 -17.11 -0.34 -18.53
CA PHE A 520 -16.42 0.65 -19.35
C PHE A 520 -15.06 0.13 -19.80
N MET A 521 -14.23 -0.38 -18.89
CA MET A 521 -12.94 -0.95 -19.25
C MET A 521 -13.12 -2.11 -20.25
N ARG A 522 -14.00 -3.08 -19.99
CA ARG A 522 -14.25 -4.19 -20.93
C ARG A 522 -14.58 -3.71 -22.34
N LYS A 523 -15.38 -2.65 -22.50
CA LYS A 523 -15.67 -2.06 -23.82
C LYS A 523 -14.42 -1.50 -24.47
N GLU A 524 -13.65 -0.69 -23.74
CA GLU A 524 -12.42 -0.07 -24.23
C GLU A 524 -11.32 -1.07 -24.59
N TYR A 525 -11.24 -2.17 -23.85
CA TYR A 525 -10.36 -3.30 -24.12
C TYR A 525 -10.75 -4.02 -25.42
N ARG A 526 -12.05 -4.25 -25.67
CA ARG A 526 -12.53 -4.83 -26.94
C ARG A 526 -12.25 -3.93 -28.13
N ILE A 527 -12.48 -2.62 -28.01
CA ILE A 527 -12.16 -1.63 -29.05
C ILE A 527 -10.66 -1.72 -29.42
N ARG A 528 -9.80 -1.98 -28.44
CA ARG A 528 -8.34 -2.10 -28.60
C ARG A 528 -7.85 -3.52 -28.85
N LYS A 529 -8.75 -4.46 -29.20
CA LYS A 529 -8.43 -5.84 -29.57
C LYS A 529 -7.67 -6.60 -28.47
N TYR A 530 -8.12 -6.44 -27.22
CA TYR A 530 -7.74 -7.31 -26.12
C TYR A 530 -8.76 -8.43 -25.97
N ASP A 531 -8.27 -9.64 -25.75
CA ASP A 531 -9.07 -10.83 -25.50
C ASP A 531 -9.22 -11.03 -23.98
N GLU A 532 -10.44 -10.92 -23.47
CA GLU A 532 -10.74 -11.18 -22.06
C GLU A 532 -10.65 -12.68 -21.77
N VAL A 533 -9.85 -13.05 -20.78
CA VAL A 533 -9.66 -14.42 -20.29
C VAL A 533 -10.05 -14.53 -18.83
N ILE A 534 -10.33 -15.75 -18.38
CA ILE A 534 -10.64 -16.06 -16.98
C ILE A 534 -9.64 -17.09 -16.48
N THR A 535 -8.90 -16.75 -15.42
CA THR A 535 -7.95 -17.65 -14.77
C THR A 535 -8.39 -18.03 -13.35
N PRO A 536 -8.00 -19.23 -12.85
CA PRO A 536 -8.28 -19.63 -11.47
C PRO A 536 -7.77 -18.64 -10.43
N ASN A 537 -8.37 -18.64 -9.23
CA ASN A 537 -7.90 -17.84 -8.10
C ASN A 537 -6.87 -18.55 -7.22
N ILE A 538 -6.77 -19.87 -7.32
CA ILE A 538 -5.92 -20.72 -6.50
C ILE A 538 -5.03 -21.53 -7.42
N PHE A 539 -3.73 -21.54 -7.15
CA PHE A 539 -2.74 -22.33 -7.89
C PHE A 539 -1.82 -23.07 -6.93
N SER A 540 -1.25 -24.18 -7.40
CA SER A 540 -0.10 -24.80 -6.75
C SER A 540 1.02 -23.77 -6.59
N CYS A 541 1.70 -23.78 -5.44
CA CYS A 541 2.87 -22.93 -5.24
C CYS A 541 4.02 -23.23 -6.22
N ASP A 542 4.00 -24.37 -6.90
CA ASP A 542 4.97 -24.69 -7.96
C ASP A 542 4.91 -23.68 -9.11
N LEU A 543 3.72 -23.17 -9.46
CA LEU A 543 3.57 -22.13 -10.49
C LEU A 543 4.34 -20.85 -10.12
N TRP A 544 4.28 -20.47 -8.84
CA TRP A 544 4.97 -19.28 -8.32
C TRP A 544 6.48 -19.50 -8.20
N LYS A 545 6.92 -20.74 -7.97
CA LYS A 545 8.34 -21.11 -8.00
C LYS A 545 8.89 -21.02 -9.42
N THR A 546 8.16 -21.53 -10.42
CA THR A 546 8.51 -21.39 -11.84
C THR A 546 8.63 -19.91 -12.22
N SER A 547 7.63 -19.11 -11.86
CA SER A 547 7.64 -17.68 -12.17
C SER A 547 8.67 -16.86 -11.40
N GLY A 548 9.35 -17.42 -10.38
CA GLY A 548 10.30 -16.72 -9.51
C GLY A 548 9.64 -15.83 -8.45
N HIS A 549 8.31 -15.77 -8.42
CA HIS A 549 7.57 -14.93 -7.49
C HIS A 549 7.54 -15.52 -6.09
N TYR A 550 7.67 -16.85 -5.95
CA TYR A 550 7.66 -17.48 -4.63
C TYR A 550 8.79 -16.95 -3.74
N GLN A 551 10.00 -16.78 -4.28
CA GLN A 551 11.16 -16.28 -3.53
C GLN A 551 10.97 -14.84 -3.05
N ASN A 552 10.33 -14.00 -3.86
CA ASN A 552 10.21 -12.56 -3.62
C ASN A 552 8.90 -12.16 -2.92
N TYR A 553 7.81 -12.92 -3.11
CA TYR A 553 6.45 -12.56 -2.68
C TYR A 553 5.82 -13.52 -1.67
N LYS A 554 6.47 -14.63 -1.28
CA LYS A 554 5.88 -15.62 -0.34
C LYS A 554 5.26 -14.98 0.90
N ASN A 555 5.95 -14.04 1.52
CA ASN A 555 5.48 -13.37 2.74
C ASN A 555 4.24 -12.50 2.52
N CYS A 556 4.00 -12.08 1.27
CA CYS A 556 2.86 -11.27 0.85
C CYS A 556 1.74 -12.10 0.20
N MET A 557 1.81 -13.43 0.25
CA MET A 557 0.81 -14.33 -0.33
C MET A 557 -0.02 -15.02 0.76
N PHE A 558 -1.28 -15.31 0.45
CA PHE A 558 -2.09 -16.23 1.24
C PHE A 558 -1.78 -17.66 0.79
N ILE A 559 -1.03 -18.40 1.61
CA ILE A 559 -0.61 -19.78 1.35
C ILE A 559 -1.30 -20.70 2.35
N PHE A 560 -1.76 -21.86 1.88
CA PHE A 560 -2.37 -22.90 2.68
C PHE A 560 -1.94 -24.28 2.16
N ASN A 561 -1.95 -25.27 3.05
CA ASN A 561 -1.54 -26.63 2.73
C ASN A 561 -2.77 -27.51 2.49
N ILE A 562 -2.77 -28.22 1.36
CA ILE A 562 -3.76 -29.24 1.01
C ILE A 562 -2.99 -30.47 0.55
N GLU A 563 -3.23 -31.63 1.18
CA GLU A 563 -2.62 -32.91 0.81
C GLU A 563 -1.08 -32.85 0.74
N ASN A 564 -0.45 -32.26 1.78
CA ASN A 564 1.01 -32.06 1.87
C ASN A 564 1.62 -31.22 0.73
N LYS A 565 0.78 -30.49 -0.02
CA LYS A 565 1.19 -29.56 -1.06
C LYS A 565 0.80 -28.14 -0.70
N GLU A 566 1.71 -27.20 -0.95
CA GLU A 566 1.43 -25.77 -0.77
C GLU A 566 0.62 -25.22 -1.96
N TRP A 567 -0.46 -24.53 -1.62
CA TRP A 567 -1.32 -23.81 -2.56
C TRP A 567 -1.39 -22.35 -2.14
N GLY A 568 -1.59 -21.45 -3.09
CA GLY A 568 -1.71 -20.03 -2.81
C GLY A 568 -2.82 -19.37 -3.61
N MET A 569 -3.48 -18.38 -2.99
CA MET A 569 -4.31 -17.44 -3.73
C MET A 569 -3.42 -16.58 -4.63
N LYS A 570 -3.85 -16.32 -5.86
CA LYS A 570 -3.06 -15.53 -6.82
C LYS A 570 -2.84 -14.08 -6.34
N PRO A 571 -1.59 -13.59 -6.26
CA PRO A 571 -1.30 -12.18 -5.99
C PRO A 571 -1.25 -11.31 -7.26
N MET A 572 -1.28 -11.94 -8.43
CA MET A 572 -1.21 -11.36 -9.78
C MET A 572 -1.67 -12.37 -10.85
N ASN A 573 -2.00 -11.93 -12.06
CA ASN A 573 -2.53 -12.81 -13.12
C ASN A 573 -1.45 -13.36 -14.08
N CYS A 574 -0.27 -12.73 -14.15
CA CYS A 574 0.75 -12.97 -15.19
C CYS A 574 1.11 -14.47 -15.39
N PRO A 575 1.39 -15.26 -14.33
CA PRO A 575 1.70 -16.68 -14.49
C PRO A 575 0.57 -17.50 -15.12
N GLY A 576 -0.69 -17.17 -14.85
CA GLY A 576 -1.83 -17.80 -15.49
C GLY A 576 -1.89 -17.49 -16.99
N HIS A 577 -1.56 -16.26 -17.38
CA HIS A 577 -1.54 -15.85 -18.80
C HIS A 577 -0.40 -16.50 -19.57
N CYS A 578 0.74 -16.75 -18.92
CA CYS A 578 1.84 -17.54 -19.51
C CYS A 578 1.39 -18.96 -19.84
N LEU A 579 0.60 -19.59 -18.97
CA LEU A 579 0.03 -20.92 -19.25
C LEU A 579 -0.94 -20.90 -20.43
N ILE A 580 -1.76 -19.85 -20.55
CA ILE A 580 -2.66 -19.68 -21.71
C ILE A 580 -1.85 -19.52 -22.99
N PHE A 581 -0.88 -18.61 -23.03
CA PHE A 581 -0.04 -18.38 -24.20
C PHE A 581 0.63 -19.67 -24.69
N LYS A 582 1.13 -20.50 -23.76
CA LYS A 582 1.76 -21.79 -24.07
C LYS A 582 0.82 -22.76 -24.83
N GLN A 583 -0.50 -22.62 -24.68
CA GLN A 583 -1.50 -23.44 -25.38
C GLN A 583 -1.91 -22.87 -26.74
N LEU A 584 -1.66 -21.58 -27.02
CA LEU A 584 -2.14 -20.90 -28.23
C LEU A 584 -1.36 -21.26 -29.52
N ASN A 585 -0.25 -22.01 -29.43
CA ASN A 585 0.60 -22.35 -30.57
C ASN A 585 0.94 -21.13 -31.46
N ALA A 586 1.35 -20.04 -30.83
CA ALA A 586 1.53 -18.74 -31.46
C ALA A 586 2.55 -18.74 -32.62
N SER A 587 2.31 -17.88 -33.60
CA SER A 587 3.24 -17.55 -34.69
C SER A 587 3.48 -16.05 -34.78
N TYR A 588 4.49 -15.64 -35.54
CA TYR A 588 4.79 -14.22 -35.76
C TYR A 588 3.59 -13.44 -36.33
N LYS A 589 2.68 -14.11 -37.07
CA LYS A 589 1.46 -13.50 -37.63
C LYS A 589 0.35 -13.27 -36.60
N SER A 590 0.35 -14.03 -35.51
CA SER A 590 -0.63 -13.87 -34.43
C SER A 590 -0.21 -12.80 -33.41
N LEU A 591 1.06 -12.40 -33.42
CA LEU A 591 1.54 -11.33 -32.53
C LEU A 591 1.14 -9.95 -33.08
N PRO A 592 0.83 -8.98 -32.20
CA PRO A 592 0.77 -9.09 -30.74
C PRO A 592 -0.51 -9.76 -30.22
N ILE A 593 -0.39 -10.67 -29.24
CA ILE A 593 -1.51 -11.29 -28.52
C ILE A 593 -1.75 -10.51 -27.23
N ARG A 594 -2.97 -10.05 -26.99
CA ARG A 594 -3.31 -9.16 -25.87
C ARG A 594 -4.33 -9.83 -24.95
N LEU A 595 -3.89 -10.37 -23.82
CA LEU A 595 -4.78 -11.03 -22.85
C LEU A 595 -5.17 -10.06 -21.75
N ALA A 596 -6.47 -9.91 -21.48
CA ALA A 596 -7.00 -9.10 -20.39
C ALA A 596 -7.71 -9.97 -19.35
N ASP A 597 -7.57 -9.66 -18.06
CA ASP A 597 -8.14 -10.44 -16.97
C ASP A 597 -8.56 -9.53 -15.82
N PHE A 598 -9.86 -9.51 -15.58
CA PHE A 598 -10.49 -8.77 -14.49
C PHE A 598 -10.67 -9.65 -13.24
N GLY A 599 -9.82 -10.65 -13.07
CA GLY A 599 -9.84 -11.60 -11.97
C GLY A 599 -9.51 -10.98 -10.61
N VAL A 600 -10.00 -11.62 -9.56
CA VAL A 600 -9.79 -11.19 -8.18
C VAL A 600 -8.41 -11.63 -7.70
N LEU A 601 -7.66 -10.69 -7.12
CA LEU A 601 -6.31 -10.88 -6.59
C LEU A 601 -6.29 -10.73 -5.07
N HIS A 602 -5.34 -11.42 -4.45
CA HIS A 602 -5.15 -11.39 -3.00
C HIS A 602 -3.69 -11.17 -2.61
N ARG A 603 -3.43 -10.19 -1.75
CA ARG A 603 -2.11 -9.93 -1.14
C ARG A 603 -2.24 -9.87 0.37
N ASN A 604 -1.37 -10.58 1.08
CA ASN A 604 -1.33 -10.61 2.54
C ASN A 604 -0.62 -9.37 3.10
N GLU A 605 -1.23 -8.21 2.90
CA GLU A 605 -0.75 -6.94 3.43
C GLU A 605 -0.78 -6.93 4.97
N ILE A 606 0.22 -6.31 5.58
CA ILE A 606 0.32 -6.16 7.03
C ILE A 606 -0.86 -5.33 7.53
N THR A 607 -1.55 -5.79 8.58
CA THR A 607 -2.80 -5.18 9.07
C THR A 607 -2.67 -3.67 9.34
N GLY A 608 -1.53 -3.22 9.89
CA GLY A 608 -1.28 -1.80 10.17
C GLY A 608 -1.12 -0.91 8.93
N SER A 609 -0.87 -1.50 7.76
CA SER A 609 -0.74 -0.77 6.48
C SER A 609 -2.06 -0.59 5.73
N LEU A 610 -3.13 -1.29 6.14
CA LEU A 610 -4.42 -1.25 5.48
C LEU A 610 -5.06 0.14 5.63
N SER A 611 -5.56 0.69 4.52
CA SER A 611 -6.11 2.05 4.49
C SER A 611 -7.27 2.15 3.50
N GLY A 612 -8.50 2.03 4.02
CA GLY A 612 -9.73 2.12 3.22
C GLY A 612 -9.64 1.31 1.93
N LEU A 613 -9.99 1.92 0.80
CA LEU A 613 -9.85 1.30 -0.52
C LEU A 613 -8.47 1.51 -1.16
N THR A 614 -7.62 2.38 -0.62
CA THR A 614 -6.29 2.68 -1.18
C THR A 614 -5.28 1.54 -1.01
N ARG A 615 -5.39 0.77 0.08
CA ARG A 615 -4.54 -0.40 0.38
C ARG A 615 -5.36 -1.51 1.03
N VAL A 616 -5.56 -2.58 0.29
CA VAL A 616 -6.49 -3.68 0.57
C VAL A 616 -5.80 -5.04 0.38
N ARG A 617 -6.35 -6.09 0.99
CA ARG A 617 -5.91 -7.48 0.81
C ARG A 617 -6.56 -8.15 -0.39
N ARG A 618 -7.84 -7.85 -0.63
CA ARG A 618 -8.60 -8.31 -1.81
C ARG A 618 -8.80 -7.14 -2.75
N PHE A 619 -8.43 -7.31 -4.00
CA PHE A 619 -8.64 -6.31 -5.04
C PHE A 619 -8.90 -6.96 -6.39
N GLN A 620 -9.41 -6.16 -7.32
CA GLN A 620 -9.53 -6.55 -8.73
C GLN A 620 -8.78 -5.51 -9.55
N GLN A 621 -8.05 -5.96 -10.56
CA GLN A 621 -7.28 -5.09 -11.43
C GLN A 621 -7.84 -5.20 -12.85
N ASP A 622 -7.77 -4.12 -13.62
CA ASP A 622 -7.91 -4.19 -15.08
C ASP A 622 -6.58 -4.68 -15.66
N ASP A 623 -6.22 -5.91 -15.37
CA ASP A 623 -4.89 -6.43 -15.66
C ASP A 623 -4.81 -6.91 -17.11
N ALA A 624 -3.69 -6.68 -17.78
CA ALA A 624 -3.44 -7.27 -19.08
C ALA A 624 -1.97 -7.51 -19.38
N HIS A 625 -1.75 -8.52 -20.22
CA HIS A 625 -0.45 -8.97 -20.66
C HIS A 625 -0.44 -9.04 -22.19
N ILE A 626 0.44 -8.24 -22.79
CA ILE A 626 0.65 -8.23 -24.24
C ILE A 626 1.88 -9.07 -24.54
N PHE A 627 1.70 -10.18 -25.25
CA PHE A 627 2.78 -11.00 -25.77
C PHE A 627 3.13 -10.48 -27.17
N CYS A 628 4.35 -9.99 -27.35
CA CYS A 628 4.78 -9.40 -28.61
C CYS A 628 6.25 -9.72 -28.95
N SER A 629 6.67 -9.38 -30.16
CA SER A 629 8.09 -9.45 -30.56
C SER A 629 8.79 -8.12 -30.28
N LEU A 630 10.12 -8.09 -30.39
CA LEU A 630 10.95 -6.89 -30.16
C LEU A 630 10.45 -5.68 -30.95
N ASP A 631 10.14 -5.87 -32.23
CA ASP A 631 9.69 -4.79 -33.14
C ASP A 631 8.37 -4.13 -32.71
N HIS A 632 7.53 -4.86 -31.95
CA HIS A 632 6.23 -4.38 -31.52
C HIS A 632 6.27 -3.52 -30.25
N ILE A 633 7.37 -3.55 -29.47
CA ILE A 633 7.41 -2.93 -28.14
C ILE A 633 7.01 -1.46 -28.20
N LYS A 634 7.65 -0.68 -29.07
CA LYS A 634 7.43 0.78 -29.15
C LYS A 634 5.97 1.11 -29.46
N THR A 635 5.41 0.47 -30.48
CA THR A 635 4.03 0.69 -30.91
C THR A 635 3.04 0.29 -29.82
N GLU A 636 3.25 -0.86 -29.15
CA GLU A 636 2.35 -1.30 -28.09
C GLU A 636 2.43 -0.43 -26.83
N VAL A 637 3.62 0.02 -26.44
CA VAL A 637 3.78 0.96 -25.30
C VAL A 637 3.06 2.28 -25.61
N VAL A 638 3.23 2.85 -26.80
CA VAL A 638 2.52 4.08 -27.20
C VAL A 638 1.00 3.89 -27.18
N ASN A 639 0.50 2.75 -27.70
CA ASN A 639 -0.93 2.43 -27.67
C ASN A 639 -1.48 2.34 -26.25
N VAL A 640 -0.72 1.76 -25.31
CA VAL A 640 -1.11 1.68 -23.90
C VAL A 640 -1.09 3.07 -23.25
N LEU A 641 -0.07 3.90 -23.51
CA LEU A 641 -0.02 5.27 -23.00
C LEU A 641 -1.21 6.11 -23.48
N GLN A 642 -1.56 6.03 -24.76
CA GLN A 642 -2.74 6.69 -25.30
C GLN A 642 -4.04 6.22 -24.63
N PHE A 643 -4.13 4.93 -24.29
CA PHE A 643 -5.27 4.40 -23.54
C PHE A 643 -5.34 4.99 -22.12
N ILE A 644 -4.21 5.07 -21.41
CA ILE A 644 -4.13 5.70 -20.10
C ILE A 644 -4.58 7.16 -20.17
N PHE A 645 -4.06 7.93 -21.15
CA PHE A 645 -4.41 9.34 -21.31
C PHE A 645 -5.90 9.54 -21.59
N PHE A 646 -6.50 8.70 -22.43
CA PHE A 646 -7.94 8.75 -22.69
C PHE A 646 -8.75 8.59 -21.40
N VAL A 647 -8.47 7.54 -20.62
CA VAL A 647 -9.20 7.26 -19.37
C VAL A 647 -8.98 8.37 -18.35
N TYR A 648 -7.76 8.87 -18.22
CA TYR A 648 -7.44 9.85 -17.17
C TYR A 648 -7.98 11.23 -17.49
N ASN A 649 -7.95 11.62 -18.77
CA ASN A 649 -8.56 12.86 -19.25
C ASN A 649 -10.09 12.84 -19.10
N LEU A 650 -10.75 11.70 -19.29
CA LEU A 650 -12.19 11.55 -19.07
C LEU A 650 -12.62 11.94 -17.65
N PHE A 651 -11.77 11.65 -16.65
CA PHE A 651 -12.01 12.01 -15.25
C PHE A 651 -11.40 13.36 -14.84
N GLY A 652 -10.64 14.03 -15.72
CA GLY A 652 -9.96 15.29 -15.40
C GLY A 652 -8.81 15.15 -14.40
N PHE A 653 -8.17 13.97 -14.36
CA PHE A 653 -7.06 13.73 -13.44
C PHE A 653 -5.77 14.44 -13.84
N LYS A 654 -5.03 14.93 -12.84
CA LYS A 654 -3.63 15.36 -13.00
C LYS A 654 -2.71 14.21 -12.59
N TYR A 655 -1.70 13.94 -13.41
CA TYR A 655 -0.78 12.83 -13.20
C TYR A 655 0.65 13.20 -13.60
N ASP A 656 1.61 12.54 -12.95
CA ASP A 656 3.04 12.59 -13.26
C ASP A 656 3.45 11.21 -13.85
N LEU A 657 4.33 11.22 -14.88
CA LEU A 657 4.91 10.00 -15.46
C LEU A 657 6.34 9.82 -14.96
N TYR A 658 6.67 8.60 -14.56
CA TYR A 658 8.01 8.23 -14.12
C TYR A 658 8.54 7.05 -14.95
N LEU A 659 9.78 7.14 -15.41
CA LEU A 659 10.53 6.00 -15.96
C LEU A 659 11.37 5.41 -14.82
N SER A 660 10.97 4.23 -14.37
CA SER A 660 11.61 3.52 -13.26
C SER A 660 12.61 2.50 -13.81
N THR A 661 13.91 2.72 -13.54
CA THR A 661 15.04 1.95 -14.10
C THR A 661 15.49 0.80 -13.18
N ARG A 662 16.47 0.01 -13.62
CA ARG A 662 16.99 -1.19 -12.97
C ARG A 662 17.25 -1.00 -11.47
N PRO A 663 16.61 -1.78 -10.58
CA PRO A 663 16.85 -1.73 -9.14
C PRO A 663 18.19 -2.39 -8.76
N PRO A 664 18.72 -2.16 -7.54
CA PRO A 664 19.93 -2.84 -7.05
C PRO A 664 19.81 -4.37 -7.05
N LYS A 665 18.60 -4.90 -6.83
CA LYS A 665 18.28 -6.33 -6.89
C LYS A 665 17.43 -6.63 -8.13
N TYR A 666 18.06 -7.13 -9.18
CA TYR A 666 17.40 -7.48 -10.46
C TYR A 666 17.75 -8.90 -10.92
N ILE A 667 16.97 -9.43 -11.87
CA ILE A 667 17.26 -10.68 -12.58
C ILE A 667 17.41 -10.42 -14.09
N GLY A 668 18.21 -11.24 -14.77
CA GLY A 668 18.47 -11.12 -16.21
C GLY A 668 19.75 -10.38 -16.56
N ASP A 669 20.11 -10.44 -17.85
CA ASP A 669 21.35 -9.85 -18.37
C ASP A 669 21.26 -8.33 -18.47
N ILE A 670 22.38 -7.64 -18.20
CA ILE A 670 22.50 -6.18 -18.23
C ILE A 670 22.10 -5.62 -19.61
N GLU A 671 22.52 -6.28 -20.68
CA GLU A 671 22.20 -5.88 -22.06
C GLU A 671 20.69 -5.85 -22.34
N THR A 672 19.95 -6.82 -21.78
CA THR A 672 18.49 -6.87 -21.91
C THR A 672 17.83 -5.70 -21.16
N TRP A 673 18.36 -5.36 -19.99
CA TRP A 673 17.92 -4.22 -19.20
C TRP A 673 18.16 -2.90 -19.92
N ASP A 674 19.37 -2.70 -20.44
CA ASP A 674 19.74 -1.47 -21.14
C ASP A 674 18.87 -1.28 -22.39
N PHE A 675 18.59 -2.38 -23.11
CA PHE A 675 17.66 -2.37 -24.24
C PHE A 675 16.21 -2.04 -23.81
N ALA A 676 15.73 -2.62 -22.71
CA ALA A 676 14.39 -2.39 -22.20
C ALA A 676 14.17 -0.95 -21.74
N GLU A 677 15.14 -0.37 -21.02
CA GLU A 677 15.11 1.00 -20.55
C GLU A 677 15.13 1.98 -21.73
N LYS A 678 16.02 1.74 -22.70
CA LYS A 678 16.08 2.52 -23.94
C LYS A 678 14.75 2.47 -24.70
N SER A 679 14.15 1.28 -24.82
CA SER A 679 12.88 1.10 -25.52
C SER A 679 11.72 1.88 -24.88
N LEU A 680 11.64 1.88 -23.55
CA LEU A 680 10.63 2.67 -22.82
C LEU A 680 10.87 4.17 -22.94
N LYS A 681 12.15 4.60 -22.86
CA LYS A 681 12.53 6.01 -23.03
C LYS A 681 12.14 6.53 -24.42
N GLU A 682 12.49 5.79 -25.47
CA GLU A 682 12.14 6.17 -26.85
C GLU A 682 10.61 6.20 -27.06
N ALA A 683 9.86 5.27 -26.44
CA ALA A 683 8.40 5.29 -26.50
C ALA A 683 7.79 6.52 -25.80
N LEU A 684 8.37 6.96 -24.68
CA LEU A 684 7.96 8.18 -23.99
C LEU A 684 8.26 9.45 -24.82
N GLU A 685 9.43 9.50 -25.46
CA GLU A 685 9.82 10.59 -26.36
C GLU A 685 8.87 10.68 -27.57
N LEU A 686 8.52 9.54 -28.19
CA LEU A 686 7.55 9.47 -29.28
C LEU A 686 6.14 9.89 -28.86
N ALA A 687 5.73 9.57 -27.62
CA ALA A 687 4.45 10.01 -27.09
C ALA A 687 4.39 11.53 -26.81
N ASN A 688 5.53 12.23 -26.88
CA ASN A 688 5.67 13.68 -26.65
C ASN A 688 5.05 14.14 -25.31
N VAL A 689 5.34 13.39 -24.25
CA VAL A 689 4.83 13.65 -22.89
C VAL A 689 5.95 14.00 -21.92
N LYS A 690 5.64 14.83 -20.92
CA LYS A 690 6.57 15.14 -19.84
C LYS A 690 6.66 13.96 -18.89
N TRP A 691 7.88 13.50 -18.61
CA TRP A 691 8.17 12.42 -17.67
C TRP A 691 9.41 12.75 -16.83
N LYS A 692 9.60 12.02 -15.73
CA LYS A 692 10.75 12.14 -14.83
C LYS A 692 11.44 10.78 -14.69
N LEU A 693 12.76 10.79 -14.48
CA LEU A 693 13.50 9.57 -14.17
C LEU A 693 13.30 9.22 -12.69
N ASN A 694 13.14 7.93 -12.40
CA ASN A 694 13.04 7.39 -11.04
C ASN A 694 14.03 6.21 -10.91
N GLU A 695 15.28 6.55 -10.60
CA GLU A 695 16.37 5.58 -10.65
C GLU A 695 16.20 4.47 -9.61
N GLY A 696 16.40 3.22 -10.01
CA GLY A 696 16.40 2.08 -9.09
C GLY A 696 15.02 1.58 -8.62
N ASP A 697 13.91 2.14 -9.12
CA ASP A 697 12.55 1.77 -8.70
C ASP A 697 11.82 0.82 -9.67
N GLY A 698 12.52 0.27 -10.67
CA GLY A 698 12.01 -0.78 -11.55
C GLY A 698 11.67 -2.05 -10.77
N ALA A 699 10.81 -2.92 -11.31
CA ALA A 699 10.60 -4.22 -10.64
C ALA A 699 11.76 -5.17 -10.95
N PHE A 700 11.94 -6.21 -10.12
CA PHE A 700 13.08 -7.11 -10.23
C PHE A 700 13.28 -7.77 -11.60
N TYR A 701 12.23 -7.86 -12.45
CA TYR A 701 12.23 -8.50 -13.77
C TYR A 701 12.20 -7.56 -14.98
N GLY A 702 12.15 -6.23 -14.76
CA GLY A 702 12.24 -5.27 -15.87
C GLY A 702 11.80 -3.84 -15.51
N PRO A 703 12.15 -2.86 -16.37
CA PRO A 703 11.82 -1.46 -16.15
C PRO A 703 10.34 -1.18 -16.43
N LYS A 704 9.84 -0.07 -15.86
CA LYS A 704 8.42 0.30 -15.96
C LYS A 704 8.21 1.80 -16.12
N ILE A 705 7.13 2.15 -16.78
CA ILE A 705 6.55 3.49 -16.78
C ILE A 705 5.45 3.51 -15.72
N ASP A 706 5.62 4.34 -14.70
CA ASP A 706 4.67 4.52 -13.62
C ASP A 706 3.88 5.80 -13.80
N ILE A 707 2.54 5.70 -13.70
CA ILE A 707 1.65 6.84 -13.77
C ILE A 707 1.08 7.09 -12.38
N VAL A 708 1.53 8.20 -11.80
CA VAL A 708 1.25 8.58 -10.41
C VAL A 708 0.16 9.64 -10.38
N LEU A 709 -0.97 9.28 -9.77
CA LEU A 709 -2.08 10.18 -9.49
C LEU A 709 -1.91 10.80 -8.11
N ARG A 710 -2.33 12.05 -7.95
CA ARG A 710 -2.38 12.72 -6.64
C ARG A 710 -3.80 12.80 -6.16
N ASP A 711 -4.01 12.43 -4.91
CA ASP A 711 -5.33 12.51 -4.28
C ASP A 711 -5.62 13.88 -3.64
N SER A 712 -6.76 14.00 -2.95
CA SER A 712 -7.18 15.25 -2.31
C SER A 712 -6.24 15.75 -1.21
N LEU A 713 -5.45 14.85 -0.61
CA LEU A 713 -4.43 15.11 0.40
C LEU A 713 -3.03 15.26 -0.25
N ASN A 714 -2.96 15.38 -1.58
CA ASN A 714 -1.73 15.43 -2.37
C ASN A 714 -0.83 14.19 -2.17
N ARG A 715 -1.40 13.06 -1.71
CA ARG A 715 -0.67 11.80 -1.62
C ARG A 715 -0.58 11.19 -3.01
N SER A 716 0.60 10.72 -3.34
CA SER A 716 0.90 10.05 -4.60
C SER A 716 0.44 8.59 -4.56
N HIS A 717 -0.34 8.19 -5.54
CA HIS A 717 -0.78 6.81 -5.76
C HIS A 717 -0.39 6.36 -7.16
N GLN A 718 0.42 5.32 -7.25
CA GLN A 718 0.66 4.63 -8.52
C GLN A 718 -0.62 3.87 -8.90
N CYS A 719 -1.16 4.16 -10.08
CA CYS A 719 -2.36 3.51 -10.61
C CYS A 719 -2.05 2.82 -11.93
N GLY A 720 -1.72 3.61 -12.95
CA GLY A 720 -1.36 3.10 -14.26
C GLY A 720 0.09 2.62 -14.26
N THR A 721 0.36 1.52 -14.96
CA THR A 721 1.73 1.04 -15.15
C THR A 721 1.87 0.35 -16.50
N VAL A 722 3.05 0.49 -17.10
CA VAL A 722 3.47 -0.22 -18.31
C VAL A 722 4.85 -0.79 -18.06
N GLN A 723 4.99 -2.11 -18.05
CA GLN A 723 6.21 -2.76 -17.63
C GLN A 723 6.63 -3.82 -18.63
N LEU A 724 7.93 -3.83 -18.98
CA LEU A 724 8.52 -4.85 -19.84
C LEU A 724 9.04 -6.01 -19.02
N ASP A 725 8.78 -7.23 -19.48
CA ASP A 725 9.26 -8.47 -18.85
C ASP A 725 9.81 -9.42 -19.92
N PHE A 726 11.11 -9.69 -19.79
CA PHE A 726 11.86 -10.63 -20.61
C PHE A 726 12.10 -11.97 -19.90
N GLN A 727 11.82 -12.02 -18.59
CA GLN A 727 12.18 -13.10 -17.68
C GLN A 727 11.10 -14.18 -17.59
N LEU A 728 9.83 -13.78 -17.50
CA LEU A 728 8.72 -14.74 -17.50
C LEU A 728 8.68 -15.61 -18.77
N PRO A 729 8.87 -15.05 -19.99
CA PRO A 729 8.99 -15.86 -21.20
C PRO A 729 10.07 -16.94 -21.12
N ILE A 730 11.23 -16.62 -20.55
CA ILE A 730 12.34 -17.56 -20.36
C ILE A 730 11.92 -18.65 -19.36
N ARG A 731 11.46 -18.24 -18.17
CA ARG A 731 11.08 -19.14 -17.06
C ARG A 731 9.95 -20.11 -17.39
N PHE A 732 8.98 -19.70 -18.20
CA PHE A 732 7.87 -20.55 -18.65
C PHE A 732 8.19 -21.34 -19.93
N ASN A 733 9.38 -21.10 -20.51
CA ASN A 733 9.79 -21.55 -21.82
C ASN A 733 8.74 -21.22 -22.91
N LEU A 734 8.31 -19.96 -22.96
CA LEU A 734 7.39 -19.47 -23.98
C LEU A 734 8.16 -19.27 -25.29
N GLN A 735 7.54 -19.70 -26.39
CA GLN A 735 8.10 -19.65 -27.74
C GLN A 735 6.98 -19.40 -28.76
N TYR A 736 7.29 -18.74 -29.86
CA TYR A 736 6.39 -18.59 -31.02
C TYR A 736 7.13 -18.91 -32.32
N LYS A 737 6.40 -19.37 -33.34
CA LYS A 737 6.97 -19.69 -34.67
C LYS A 737 7.41 -18.40 -35.38
N ASN A 738 8.69 -18.27 -35.68
CA ASN A 738 9.23 -17.09 -36.37
C ASN A 738 9.02 -17.18 -37.90
N LYS A 739 9.52 -16.21 -38.66
CA LYS A 739 9.36 -16.17 -40.13
C LYS A 739 10.09 -17.32 -40.85
N GLU A 740 11.11 -17.89 -40.22
CA GLU A 740 11.94 -18.97 -40.76
C GLU A 740 11.35 -20.35 -40.48
N TYR A 741 10.29 -20.42 -39.66
CA TYR A 741 9.58 -21.66 -39.36
C TYR A 741 8.99 -22.27 -40.65
N GLY A 742 9.62 -23.34 -41.13
CA GLY A 742 9.23 -24.05 -42.36
C GLY A 742 10.07 -23.72 -43.61
N VAL A 743 11.05 -22.80 -43.54
CA VAL A 743 11.90 -22.43 -44.69
C VAL A 743 13.04 -23.44 -44.95
N GLY A 744 13.17 -24.49 -44.11
CA GLY A 744 14.24 -25.48 -44.21
C GLY A 744 13.79 -26.94 -44.08
N GLN A 745 12.55 -27.27 -44.47
CA GLN A 745 12.05 -28.67 -44.47
C GLN A 745 11.97 -29.30 -45.87
N GLU A 746 12.47 -28.65 -46.92
CA GLU A 746 12.52 -29.23 -48.27
C GLU A 746 13.84 -29.92 -48.64
N THR A 747 14.84 -30.01 -47.75
CA THR A 747 16.14 -30.64 -48.08
C THR A 747 16.52 -31.89 -47.30
N ASP A 748 15.69 -32.37 -46.36
CA ASP A 748 15.94 -33.62 -45.62
C ASP A 748 14.72 -34.57 -45.64
N SER A 749 14.07 -34.70 -46.81
CA SER A 749 12.96 -35.64 -47.02
C SER A 749 13.41 -36.95 -47.69
N ASN A 750 14.49 -37.53 -47.18
CA ASN A 750 14.80 -38.94 -47.40
C ASN A 750 15.50 -39.47 -46.15
N LEU A 751 14.72 -39.77 -45.11
CA LEU A 751 14.84 -40.97 -44.27
C LEU A 751 13.79 -40.92 -43.13
N VAL A 752 13.04 -42.02 -43.04
CA VAL A 752 12.11 -42.43 -41.97
C VAL A 752 10.67 -41.93 -42.05
N ASN A 753 9.87 -42.76 -42.72
CA ASN A 753 8.43 -42.88 -42.61
C ASN A 753 7.97 -43.24 -41.18
N ASN A 754 6.76 -42.75 -40.86
CA ASN A 754 5.77 -43.32 -39.95
C ASN A 754 6.07 -43.36 -38.44
N SER A 755 5.52 -42.39 -37.70
CA SER A 755 4.49 -42.65 -36.68
C SER A 755 3.92 -41.36 -36.09
N ASN A 756 2.84 -40.86 -36.69
CA ASN A 756 1.78 -40.19 -35.94
C ASN A 756 0.84 -41.30 -35.44
N THR A 757 0.68 -41.45 -34.13
CA THR A 757 -0.63 -41.67 -33.49
C THR A 757 -0.48 -41.73 -31.97
N ASP A 758 -1.44 -41.10 -31.31
CA ASP A 758 -1.67 -41.04 -29.87
C ASP A 758 -1.76 -42.43 -29.23
N VAL A 759 -1.16 -42.61 -28.04
CA VAL A 759 -1.65 -43.60 -27.05
C VAL A 759 -1.54 -43.04 -25.62
N ILE A 760 -2.69 -43.03 -24.96
CA ILE A 760 -2.89 -42.92 -23.51
C ILE A 760 -2.79 -44.33 -22.92
N GLU A 761 -1.97 -44.56 -21.88
CA GLU A 761 -2.14 -45.63 -20.85
C GLU A 761 -1.07 -45.43 -19.75
N LYS A 762 -1.42 -45.15 -18.48
CA LYS A 762 -1.75 -46.04 -17.34
C LYS A 762 -0.68 -47.10 -16.98
N LYS A 763 -0.10 -46.92 -15.77
CA LYS A 763 0.37 -47.88 -14.74
C LYS A 763 0.97 -49.23 -15.18
N GLU A 764 2.21 -49.54 -14.76
CA GLU A 764 2.54 -50.40 -13.59
C GLU A 764 4.06 -50.63 -13.45
N ASP A 765 4.47 -51.02 -12.24
CA ASP A 765 5.83 -51.31 -11.78
C ASP A 765 6.55 -52.41 -12.57
N SER A 766 7.88 -52.29 -12.75
CA SER A 766 8.88 -53.31 -12.35
C SER A 766 10.31 -52.99 -12.82
N THR A 767 11.23 -53.08 -11.86
CA THR A 767 12.65 -53.53 -11.93
C THR A 767 13.62 -52.96 -12.98
N LEU A 768 14.59 -52.21 -12.44
CA LEU A 768 16.05 -52.35 -12.62
C LEU A 768 16.61 -52.52 -14.04
N GLU A 769 17.39 -51.54 -14.50
CA GLU A 769 18.81 -51.76 -14.79
C GLU A 769 19.57 -50.43 -14.90
N ASN A 770 20.71 -50.40 -14.20
CA ASN A 770 21.68 -49.31 -14.21
C ASN A 770 22.45 -49.32 -15.54
N ILE A 771 22.46 -48.19 -16.24
CA ILE A 771 23.54 -47.86 -17.18
C ILE A 771 24.09 -46.50 -16.76
N ASP A 772 25.27 -46.55 -16.14
CA ASP A 772 26.19 -45.42 -16.00
C ASP A 772 26.72 -45.03 -17.38
N ASN A 773 26.69 -43.74 -17.70
CA ASN A 773 27.91 -42.93 -17.88
C ASN A 773 27.65 -41.63 -18.65
N ASN A 774 28.06 -40.53 -18.00
CA ASN A 774 28.72 -39.36 -18.59
C ASN A 774 28.02 -38.64 -19.75
N GLN A 775 27.16 -37.69 -19.37
CA GLN A 775 27.10 -36.41 -20.06
C GLN A 775 27.31 -35.29 -19.04
N ASP A 776 28.27 -34.42 -19.33
CA ASP A 776 28.59 -33.20 -18.59
C ASP A 776 27.33 -32.36 -18.30
N PRO A 777 27.28 -31.63 -17.17
CA PRO A 777 26.16 -30.78 -16.83
C PRO A 777 26.15 -29.54 -17.73
N ILE A 778 25.60 -29.68 -18.93
CA ILE A 778 25.41 -28.56 -19.86
C ILE A 778 24.27 -27.69 -19.31
N ASN A 779 24.67 -26.55 -18.74
CA ASN A 779 23.92 -25.29 -18.58
C ASN A 779 22.52 -25.39 -17.96
N ASN A 780 22.47 -25.22 -16.64
CA ASN A 780 21.29 -24.79 -15.87
C ASN A 780 20.87 -23.34 -16.22
N GLN A 781 20.50 -23.07 -17.48
CA GLN A 781 19.76 -21.86 -17.81
C GLN A 781 18.25 -22.12 -17.56
N PRO A 782 17.56 -21.30 -16.76
CA PRO A 782 16.18 -21.53 -16.33
C PRO A 782 15.10 -21.35 -17.42
N GLY A 783 15.44 -21.50 -18.71
CA GLY A 783 14.48 -21.47 -19.82
C GLY A 783 14.88 -22.45 -20.90
N GLY A 784 14.12 -23.53 -21.04
CA GLY A 784 14.44 -24.64 -21.96
C GLY A 784 14.79 -24.20 -23.38
N VAL A 785 15.54 -25.03 -24.09
CA VAL A 785 16.17 -24.71 -25.39
C VAL A 785 15.17 -24.18 -26.42
N LEU A 786 15.54 -23.12 -27.14
CA LEU A 786 14.78 -22.58 -28.27
C LEU A 786 14.75 -23.60 -29.41
N LYS A 787 13.54 -23.92 -29.89
CA LYS A 787 13.38 -24.79 -31.06
C LYS A 787 13.81 -24.06 -32.33
N LYS A 788 14.36 -24.78 -33.30
CA LYS A 788 14.71 -24.21 -34.62
C LYS A 788 13.47 -23.57 -35.26
N GLY A 789 13.59 -22.32 -35.73
CA GLY A 789 12.46 -21.54 -36.27
C GLY A 789 11.51 -20.98 -35.21
N PHE A 790 11.92 -20.89 -33.94
CA PHE A 790 11.15 -20.25 -32.88
C PHE A 790 11.94 -19.15 -32.20
N ASP A 791 11.23 -18.09 -31.83
CA ASP A 791 11.75 -17.00 -30.99
C ASP A 791 10.98 -16.94 -29.66
N ARG A 792 11.50 -16.19 -28.69
CA ARG A 792 10.79 -15.90 -27.43
C ARG A 792 9.96 -14.62 -27.56
N PRO A 793 8.70 -14.62 -27.08
CA PRO A 793 7.95 -13.38 -26.96
C PRO A 793 8.48 -12.54 -25.79
N ILE A 794 8.10 -11.28 -25.78
CA ILE A 794 8.26 -10.34 -24.66
C ILE A 794 6.87 -10.06 -24.10
N ILE A 795 6.79 -9.83 -22.79
CA ILE A 795 5.53 -9.51 -22.13
C ILE A 795 5.53 -8.03 -21.75
N ILE A 796 4.48 -7.32 -22.15
CA ILE A 796 4.16 -5.99 -21.59
C ILE A 796 3.05 -6.20 -20.58
N HIS A 797 3.38 -6.04 -19.30
CA HIS A 797 2.41 -5.99 -18.21
C HIS A 797 1.84 -4.59 -18.15
N ARG A 798 0.51 -4.48 -18.09
CA ARG A 798 -0.12 -3.17 -17.99
C ARG A 798 -1.41 -3.19 -17.20
N ALA A 799 -1.68 -2.07 -16.56
CA ALA A 799 -2.97 -1.74 -15.97
C ALA A 799 -3.26 -0.25 -16.23
N ILE A 800 -4.53 0.10 -16.46
CA ILE A 800 -4.93 1.50 -16.70
C ILE A 800 -5.46 2.11 -15.42
N LEU A 801 -6.41 1.44 -14.76
CA LEU A 801 -6.93 1.91 -13.48
C LEU A 801 -6.01 1.52 -12.32
N GLY A 802 -5.27 0.43 -12.49
CA GLY A 802 -4.66 -0.30 -11.38
C GLY A 802 -5.74 -1.12 -10.68
N SER A 803 -5.70 -1.22 -9.34
CA SER A 803 -6.81 -1.85 -8.63
C SER A 803 -8.06 -0.95 -8.69
N VAL A 804 -9.22 -1.53 -9.00
CA VAL A 804 -10.51 -0.83 -9.05
C VAL A 804 -10.82 -0.19 -7.70
N GLU A 805 -10.50 -0.86 -6.59
CA GLU A 805 -10.66 -0.34 -5.23
C GLU A 805 -9.92 1.00 -5.07
N ARG A 806 -8.61 1.01 -5.32
CA ARG A 806 -7.77 2.22 -5.23
C ARG A 806 -8.27 3.32 -6.16
N PHE A 807 -8.61 2.97 -7.41
CA PHE A 807 -9.10 3.92 -8.39
C PHE A 807 -10.41 4.58 -7.93
N VAL A 808 -11.36 3.80 -7.39
CA VAL A 808 -12.61 4.32 -6.80
C VAL A 808 -12.30 5.21 -5.60
N ALA A 809 -11.33 4.86 -4.75
CA ALA A 809 -10.90 5.70 -3.64
C ALA A 809 -10.46 7.10 -4.14
N ILE A 810 -9.55 7.14 -5.10
CA ILE A 810 -9.02 8.38 -5.69
C ILE A 810 -10.15 9.16 -6.38
N LEU A 811 -11.05 8.47 -7.09
CA LEU A 811 -12.17 9.10 -7.77
C LEU A 811 -13.18 9.72 -6.81
N VAL A 812 -13.48 9.05 -5.69
CA VAL A 812 -14.35 9.60 -4.63
C VAL A 812 -13.73 10.87 -4.06
N GLU A 813 -12.41 10.86 -3.78
CA GLU A 813 -11.69 12.02 -3.24
C GLU A 813 -11.63 13.18 -4.24
N HIS A 814 -11.34 12.88 -5.52
CA HIS A 814 -11.26 13.86 -6.59
C HIS A 814 -12.60 14.54 -6.85
N THR A 815 -13.68 13.77 -6.93
CA THR A 815 -15.03 14.30 -7.19
C THR A 815 -15.74 14.79 -5.93
N SER A 816 -15.20 14.53 -4.74
CA SER A 816 -15.92 14.73 -3.46
C SER A 816 -17.31 14.04 -3.45
N GLY A 817 -17.42 12.89 -4.12
CA GLY A 817 -18.67 12.15 -4.30
C GLY A 817 -19.59 12.66 -5.42
N LYS A 818 -19.20 13.71 -6.15
CA LYS A 818 -19.94 14.26 -7.30
C LYS A 818 -19.61 13.53 -8.60
N PHE A 819 -19.99 12.26 -8.69
CA PHE A 819 -19.70 11.44 -9.87
C PHE A 819 -20.31 12.00 -11.16
N PRO A 820 -19.67 11.81 -12.33
CA PRO A 820 -20.25 12.12 -13.62
C PRO A 820 -21.46 11.22 -13.91
N PHE A 821 -22.39 11.68 -14.74
CA PHE A 821 -23.68 11.03 -14.96
C PHE A 821 -23.56 9.55 -15.37
N TRP A 822 -22.66 9.21 -16.28
CA TRP A 822 -22.50 7.83 -16.76
C TRP A 822 -22.10 6.86 -15.65
N LEU A 823 -21.33 7.33 -14.66
CA LEU A 823 -20.80 6.52 -13.58
C LEU A 823 -21.66 6.56 -12.31
N SER A 824 -22.37 7.67 -12.11
CA SER A 824 -23.14 7.92 -10.90
C SER A 824 -24.14 6.80 -10.61
N PRO A 825 -24.24 6.32 -9.37
CA PRO A 825 -25.29 5.38 -8.95
C PRO A 825 -26.61 6.09 -8.64
N ARG A 826 -26.64 7.42 -8.76
CA ARG A 826 -27.76 8.33 -8.45
C ARG A 826 -27.93 9.30 -9.62
N GLN A 827 -28.27 8.76 -10.79
CA GLN A 827 -28.36 9.55 -12.02
C GLN A 827 -29.51 10.55 -11.96
N ALA A 828 -30.68 10.14 -11.48
CA ALA A 828 -31.78 11.06 -11.27
C ALA A 828 -32.68 10.66 -10.10
N ILE A 829 -33.49 11.61 -9.61
CA ILE A 829 -34.57 11.33 -8.66
C ILE A 829 -35.85 12.06 -9.08
N VAL A 830 -36.97 11.36 -9.05
CA VAL A 830 -38.29 11.92 -9.37
C VAL A 830 -39.00 12.38 -8.09
N LEU A 831 -39.39 13.66 -8.07
CA LEU A 831 -40.02 14.34 -6.94
C LEU A 831 -41.39 14.91 -7.35
N PRO A 832 -42.50 14.32 -6.87
CA PRO A 832 -43.83 14.91 -7.05
C PRO A 832 -44.02 16.12 -6.13
N ILE A 833 -44.69 17.17 -6.64
CA ILE A 833 -45.00 18.39 -5.86
C ILE A 833 -46.07 18.12 -4.79
N SER A 834 -46.96 17.16 -5.03
CA SER A 834 -48.00 16.71 -4.08
C SER A 834 -48.36 15.24 -4.33
N ASP A 835 -49.04 14.60 -3.38
CA ASP A 835 -49.43 13.20 -3.49
C ASP A 835 -50.33 12.88 -4.69
N LYS A 836 -51.03 13.89 -5.22
CA LYS A 836 -51.86 13.78 -6.43
C LYS A 836 -51.05 13.34 -7.65
N PHE A 837 -49.74 13.63 -7.69
CA PHE A 837 -48.86 13.35 -8.82
C PHE A 837 -47.97 12.11 -8.62
N ASN A 838 -48.20 11.34 -7.56
CA ASN A 838 -47.37 10.17 -7.23
C ASN A 838 -47.40 9.10 -8.32
N GLU A 839 -48.54 8.86 -8.97
CA GLU A 839 -48.64 7.88 -10.06
C GLU A 839 -47.85 8.32 -11.31
N TYR A 840 -47.88 9.62 -11.64
CA TYR A 840 -47.07 10.14 -12.73
C TYR A 840 -45.57 10.10 -12.40
N ALA A 841 -45.17 10.39 -11.15
CA ALA A 841 -43.79 10.22 -10.70
C ALA A 841 -43.30 8.76 -10.84
N LYS A 842 -44.14 7.79 -10.45
CA LYS A 842 -43.85 6.35 -10.64
C LYS A 842 -43.79 5.96 -12.11
N TYR A 843 -44.63 6.55 -12.96
CA TYR A 843 -44.58 6.35 -14.40
C TYR A 843 -43.24 6.81 -14.98
N ILE A 844 -42.80 8.05 -14.69
CA ILE A 844 -41.50 8.57 -15.13
C ILE A 844 -40.35 7.69 -14.63
N HIS A 845 -40.37 7.32 -13.35
CA HIS A 845 -39.40 6.39 -12.79
C HIS A 845 -39.36 5.04 -13.54
N THR A 846 -40.53 4.47 -13.86
CA THR A 846 -40.64 3.20 -14.60
C THR A 846 -40.09 3.34 -16.03
N VAL A 847 -40.41 4.43 -16.73
CA VAL A 847 -39.88 4.69 -18.08
C VAL A 847 -38.36 4.77 -18.06
N LEU A 848 -37.78 5.50 -17.10
CA LEU A 848 -36.33 5.67 -17.01
C LEU A 848 -35.62 4.38 -16.58
N THR A 849 -36.15 3.65 -15.62
CA THR A 849 -35.58 2.37 -15.17
C THR A 849 -35.69 1.27 -16.23
N ASN A 850 -36.77 1.24 -17.03
CA ASN A 850 -36.88 0.36 -18.20
C ASN A 850 -35.87 0.69 -19.31
N ASN A 851 -35.28 1.90 -19.29
CA ASN A 851 -34.17 2.30 -20.14
C ASN A 851 -32.79 2.13 -19.45
N LEU A 852 -32.73 1.37 -18.34
CA LEU A 852 -31.53 1.03 -17.58
C LEU A 852 -30.84 2.22 -16.89
N PHE A 853 -31.57 3.29 -16.58
CA PHE A 853 -31.06 4.39 -15.78
C PHE A 853 -31.20 4.14 -14.28
N ASP A 854 -30.24 4.61 -13.50
CA ASP A 854 -30.26 4.59 -12.03
C ASP A 854 -31.07 5.76 -11.49
N VAL A 855 -32.38 5.58 -11.45
CA VAL A 855 -33.35 6.60 -11.02
C VAL A 855 -34.09 6.15 -9.77
N ASP A 856 -34.21 7.05 -8.80
CA ASP A 856 -35.04 6.84 -7.62
C ASP A 856 -36.32 7.70 -7.69
N VAL A 857 -37.29 7.44 -6.82
CA VAL A 857 -38.50 8.25 -6.67
C VAL A 857 -38.78 8.49 -5.19
N ASP A 858 -39.09 9.74 -4.81
CA ASP A 858 -39.40 10.12 -3.43
C ASP A 858 -40.85 10.59 -3.29
N ILE A 859 -41.72 9.64 -2.95
CA ILE A 859 -43.14 9.84 -2.61
C ILE A 859 -43.37 10.02 -1.11
N SER A 860 -42.35 10.39 -0.33
CA SER A 860 -42.53 10.66 1.10
C SER A 860 -43.41 11.88 1.35
N VAL A 861 -43.94 11.99 2.57
CA VAL A 861 -44.74 13.14 3.04
C VAL A 861 -43.92 14.41 3.27
N ASN A 862 -42.63 14.40 2.97
CA ASN A 862 -41.76 15.57 3.12
C ASN A 862 -42.16 16.70 2.16
N THR A 863 -41.89 17.95 2.55
CA THR A 863 -42.06 19.10 1.65
C THR A 863 -41.11 18.99 0.45
N LEU A 864 -41.51 19.51 -0.71
CA LEU A 864 -40.69 19.47 -1.93
C LEU A 864 -39.28 20.05 -1.70
N ASN A 865 -39.17 21.16 -0.97
CA ASN A 865 -37.87 21.77 -0.64
C ASN A 865 -36.99 20.84 0.21
N LYS A 866 -37.58 20.09 1.14
CA LYS A 866 -36.85 19.10 1.93
C LYS A 866 -36.37 17.94 1.06
N LYS A 867 -37.23 17.42 0.18
CA LYS A 867 -36.87 16.37 -0.80
C LYS A 867 -35.73 16.81 -1.72
N ILE A 868 -35.79 18.04 -2.25
CA ILE A 868 -34.74 18.63 -3.07
C ILE A 868 -33.43 18.72 -2.29
N ARG A 869 -33.47 19.23 -1.04
CA ARG A 869 -32.27 19.33 -0.20
C ARG A 869 -31.65 17.96 0.09
N GLU A 870 -32.45 16.95 0.39
CA GLU A 870 -31.97 15.58 0.62
C GLU A 870 -31.35 14.98 -0.64
N ALA A 871 -31.95 15.22 -1.82
CA ALA A 871 -31.38 14.82 -3.10
C ALA A 871 -30.04 15.52 -3.40
N GLN A 872 -29.94 16.81 -3.13
CA GLN A 872 -28.69 17.57 -3.29
C GLN A 872 -27.59 17.05 -2.37
N LEU A 873 -27.90 16.75 -1.10
CA LEU A 873 -26.94 16.18 -0.15
C LEU A 873 -26.44 14.79 -0.61
N LYS A 874 -27.32 13.98 -1.20
CA LYS A 874 -27.00 12.67 -1.80
C LYS A 874 -26.31 12.77 -3.16
N GLN A 875 -26.09 13.98 -3.69
CA GLN A 875 -25.39 14.25 -4.94
C GLN A 875 -26.02 13.61 -6.19
N TYR A 876 -27.36 13.56 -6.29
CA TYR A 876 -28.01 13.17 -7.56
C TYR A 876 -27.60 14.11 -8.68
N ASN A 877 -27.34 13.58 -9.88
CA ASN A 877 -26.99 14.43 -11.03
C ASN A 877 -28.18 15.29 -11.48
N PHE A 878 -29.37 14.70 -11.52
CA PHE A 878 -30.59 15.40 -11.91
C PHE A 878 -31.73 15.21 -10.90
N ILE A 879 -32.46 16.29 -10.62
CA ILE A 879 -33.70 16.27 -9.85
C ILE A 879 -34.84 16.55 -10.80
N LEU A 880 -35.77 15.60 -10.90
CA LEU A 880 -36.89 15.59 -11.83
C LEU A 880 -38.16 15.95 -11.05
N VAL A 881 -38.70 17.16 -11.25
CA VAL A 881 -39.90 17.63 -10.55
C VAL A 881 -41.13 17.44 -11.42
N VAL A 882 -42.20 16.89 -10.84
CA VAL A 882 -43.47 16.68 -11.54
C VAL A 882 -44.67 17.23 -10.77
N GLY A 883 -45.49 18.02 -11.45
CA GLY A 883 -46.73 18.60 -10.95
C GLY A 883 -47.87 18.53 -11.97
N GLU A 884 -48.85 19.42 -11.81
CA GLU A 884 -50.05 19.50 -12.65
C GLU A 884 -49.74 19.87 -14.10
N LYS A 885 -48.79 20.78 -14.31
CA LYS A 885 -48.35 21.18 -15.65
C LYS A 885 -47.61 20.04 -16.35
N GLU A 886 -46.75 19.33 -15.63
CA GLU A 886 -45.96 18.22 -16.17
C GLU A 886 -46.83 17.03 -16.57
N ILE A 887 -47.83 16.66 -15.75
CA ILE A 887 -48.74 15.56 -16.10
C ILE A 887 -49.65 15.89 -17.28
N SER A 888 -50.16 17.13 -17.37
CA SER A 888 -51.04 17.56 -18.46
C SER A 888 -50.31 17.68 -19.81
N THR A 889 -49.01 17.97 -19.78
CA THR A 889 -48.18 18.12 -20.99
C THR A 889 -47.29 16.91 -21.28
N ASN A 890 -47.34 15.87 -20.44
CA ASN A 890 -46.44 14.71 -20.51
C ASN A 890 -44.95 15.10 -20.55
N THR A 891 -44.59 16.08 -19.71
CA THR A 891 -43.24 16.62 -19.56
C THR A 891 -42.70 16.38 -18.16
N VAL A 892 -41.44 16.79 -17.94
CA VAL A 892 -40.79 16.79 -16.63
C VAL A 892 -39.84 17.97 -16.52
N THR A 893 -39.88 18.65 -15.37
CA THR A 893 -38.96 19.76 -15.08
C THR A 893 -37.67 19.20 -14.48
N VAL A 894 -36.54 19.43 -15.14
CA VAL A 894 -35.23 18.89 -14.80
C VAL A 894 -34.37 19.98 -14.18
N ARG A 895 -33.77 19.67 -13.03
CA ARG A 895 -32.81 20.53 -12.34
C ARG A 895 -31.46 19.84 -12.29
N ASP A 896 -30.42 20.54 -12.72
CA ASP A 896 -29.04 20.06 -12.70
C ASP A 896 -28.40 20.26 -11.31
N ARG A 897 -27.62 19.28 -10.85
CA ARG A 897 -26.82 19.37 -9.62
C ARG A 897 -25.86 20.55 -9.62
N ASP A 898 -25.17 20.75 -10.74
CA ASP A 898 -24.06 21.69 -10.86
C ASP A 898 -24.57 23.09 -11.22
N ASN A 899 -25.76 23.19 -11.85
CA ASN A 899 -26.45 24.46 -12.10
C ASN A 899 -27.92 24.43 -11.60
N PRO A 900 -28.18 24.52 -10.29
CA PRO A 900 -29.53 24.35 -9.72
C PRO A 900 -30.58 25.40 -10.13
N ASN A 901 -30.11 26.53 -10.67
CA ASN A 901 -30.92 27.64 -11.17
C ASN A 901 -31.32 27.48 -12.64
N ASP A 902 -30.62 26.64 -13.40
CA ASP A 902 -30.94 26.32 -14.80
C ASP A 902 -31.96 25.17 -14.82
N GLN A 903 -33.24 25.52 -14.85
CA GLN A 903 -34.34 24.55 -14.93
C GLN A 903 -34.78 24.40 -16.39
N LYS A 904 -34.83 23.17 -16.86
CA LYS A 904 -35.25 22.84 -18.23
C LYS A 904 -36.43 21.90 -18.22
N VAL A 905 -37.40 22.15 -19.08
CA VAL A 905 -38.55 21.25 -19.26
C VAL A 905 -38.25 20.35 -20.45
N TYR A 906 -38.36 19.04 -20.26
CA TYR A 906 -38.20 18.04 -21.31
C TYR A 906 -39.48 17.24 -21.47
N THR A 907 -39.81 16.85 -22.70
CA THR A 907 -40.70 15.70 -22.88
C THR A 907 -40.03 14.43 -22.37
N VAL A 908 -40.81 13.41 -22.00
CA VAL A 908 -40.24 12.14 -21.49
C VAL A 908 -39.27 11.51 -22.51
N GLN A 909 -39.58 11.60 -23.80
CA GLN A 909 -38.74 11.05 -24.86
C GLN A 909 -37.43 11.82 -25.05
N GLU A 910 -37.48 13.15 -25.02
CA GLU A 910 -36.26 13.98 -25.10
C GLU A 910 -35.35 13.74 -23.90
N LEU A 911 -35.91 13.56 -22.71
CA LEU A 911 -35.14 13.24 -21.51
C LEU A 911 -34.38 11.92 -21.67
N VAL A 912 -35.08 10.86 -22.10
CA VAL A 912 -34.46 9.54 -22.36
C VAL A 912 -33.33 9.66 -23.39
N ASN A 913 -33.56 10.38 -24.49
CA ASN A 913 -32.55 10.57 -25.53
C ASN A 913 -31.33 11.36 -25.02
N THR A 914 -31.57 12.39 -24.20
CA THR A 914 -30.51 13.20 -23.58
C THR A 914 -29.67 12.35 -22.64
N PHE A 915 -30.30 11.58 -21.75
CA PHE A 915 -29.59 10.70 -20.82
C PHE A 915 -28.81 9.59 -21.56
N LYS A 916 -29.35 9.02 -22.65
CA LYS A 916 -28.62 8.05 -23.48
C LYS A 916 -27.34 8.63 -24.07
N LYS A 917 -27.37 9.88 -24.57
CA LYS A 917 -26.16 10.56 -25.07
C LYS A 917 -25.11 10.75 -23.97
N MET A 918 -25.54 11.04 -22.74
CA MET A 918 -24.64 11.21 -21.59
C MET A 918 -24.00 9.89 -21.11
N LEU A 919 -24.47 8.72 -21.56
CA LEU A 919 -23.85 7.42 -21.29
C LEU A 919 -22.76 7.05 -22.30
N ASP A 920 -22.68 7.75 -23.45
CA ASP A 920 -21.72 7.43 -24.51
C ASP A 920 -20.39 8.14 -24.27
N ILE A 921 -19.45 7.41 -23.66
CA ILE A 921 -18.13 7.92 -23.24
C ILE A 921 -16.97 7.10 -23.82
N ASN A 922 -17.22 6.36 -24.90
CA ASN A 922 -16.23 5.43 -25.46
C ASN A 922 -15.16 6.19 -26.27
N SER A 923 -13.96 5.60 -26.42
CA SER A 923 -12.85 6.26 -27.16
C SER A 923 -13.11 6.39 -28.65
N VAL A 924 -14.09 5.65 -29.16
CA VAL A 924 -14.56 5.70 -30.55
C VAL A 924 -16.08 5.82 -30.53
N LYS A 925 -16.64 6.47 -31.55
CA LYS A 925 -18.08 6.48 -31.72
C LYS A 925 -18.55 5.13 -32.21
N LEU A 926 -19.43 4.50 -31.44
CA LEU A 926 -19.99 3.20 -31.78
C LEU A 926 -21.04 3.37 -32.89
N ASN A 927 -21.14 2.38 -33.79
CA ASN A 927 -22.09 2.32 -34.91
C ASN A 927 -21.86 3.34 -36.04
N GLU A 928 -20.75 4.08 -36.04
CA GLU A 928 -20.29 4.80 -37.23
C GLU A 928 -19.50 3.85 -38.13
N ILE A 929 -20.00 3.61 -39.35
CA ILE A 929 -19.32 2.76 -40.34
C ILE A 929 -18.57 3.69 -41.29
N THR A 930 -17.24 3.67 -41.22
CA THR A 930 -16.42 4.29 -42.27
C THR A 930 -16.42 3.37 -43.49
N PRO A 931 -16.82 3.85 -44.68
CA PRO A 931 -16.76 3.04 -45.89
C PRO A 931 -15.33 2.55 -46.14
N PHE A 932 -15.20 1.30 -46.59
CA PHE A 932 -13.90 0.80 -47.03
C PHE A 932 -13.48 1.59 -48.28
N ILE A 933 -12.37 2.31 -48.19
CA ILE A 933 -11.73 2.96 -49.33
C ILE A 933 -10.42 2.22 -49.57
N GLN A 934 -10.37 1.47 -50.67
CA GLN A 934 -9.13 0.84 -51.13
C GLN A 934 -8.17 1.96 -51.55
N LYS A 935 -7.10 2.15 -50.79
CA LYS A 935 -6.00 3.05 -51.15
C LYS A 935 -5.03 2.36 -52.09
#